data_AF-A0A504J458-F1
#
_entry.id   AF-A0A504J458-F1
#
_cell.length_a   1.000
_cell.length_b   1.000
_cell.length_c   1.000
_cell.angle_alpha   90.00
_cell.angle_beta   90.00
_cell.angle_gamma   90.00
#
_symmetry.space_group_name_H-M   'P 1'
#
loop_
_entity.id
_entity.type
_entity.pdbx_description
1 polymer ?
#
loop_
_entity_poly.entity_id
_entity_poly.type
_entity_poly.pdbx_seq_one_letter_code
_entity_poly.pdbx_strand_id
1 'polypeptide(L)'
;MKNNILHSIIFFLIGFTYTVQSQNPLVSDSIQSYIKKAERLQEEYQYEKALEIAKIAQQNAQYNNDDKSLGYIYNIIAKNYETSEDDNKARSNYRKALVYAQSSKSKVLETDLYNNLARVYTKHNLTRKKGVEYYQKSYEFALKLKDTARMIRPLLNLGEYYISRKDFDSSYEYLLPARKLIHKKSPNLDKTKLNGLLGKYFLNISSYQRAEEYIDNAISYAVGETKNSENNDELISTYYEELASAYETKSELYRKQDDFKNAYAFQKKQFQNILKAKDYKKLKELQRANIKYEVDILEKRAKKAESEKKESESEVLKWRGSIILGIILILISLAFLISSYRNNIQKKRLNNDLIDKNKELKSAKETAEQVSTLKSQFISTVSHELRTPLYGVIGLTSLLMENPEDRKRSEYLESLKFSGDYLLALINDVLQLSKIETNEVTLEKVSFDLKSLIEGIVNSLQTKQKNNNNKVHVNIDKKINTTLLGDSVRLSQILINLIGNALKFTKNGNIWVEVKCIDLKDKSYNLRFIVKDDGIGIPKSKQKTIFDNFAQVKNENQEYEGTGLGLAIVKKLIHLHDSEIFIKSKESVGSEFYFDLYYEKAIKEEGIADNIGESISIGTSNFYVLIVDDNKINQIVTQNILKKKGYTCSIASNGANAIEMLRKEKFDLILMDINMPEMNGLEATKVIRTFNTNIPIIALTAVEEREVRAQALSVGMNDVIIKPYDTEQFFQTIMKNISKVKMV
;
A
#
# COMPACT_ATOMS: atom_id res chain seq x y z
N MET A 1 4.63 -17.64 21.00
CA MET A 1 3.20 -17.26 20.98
C MET A 1 2.47 -17.59 19.68
N LYS A 2 3.06 -17.48 18.49
CA LYS A 2 2.38 -17.80 17.20
C LYS A 2 1.91 -19.27 17.08
N ASN A 3 2.69 -20.24 17.56
CA ASN A 3 2.31 -21.66 17.43
C ASN A 3 1.21 -22.10 18.38
N ASN A 4 1.10 -21.50 19.57
CA ASN A 4 0.09 -21.93 20.56
C ASN A 4 -1.32 -21.49 20.16
N ILE A 5 -1.46 -20.35 19.48
CA ILE A 5 -2.76 -19.86 18.98
C ILE A 5 -3.29 -20.77 17.86
N LEU A 6 -2.41 -21.24 16.97
CA LEU A 6 -2.81 -22.15 15.87
C LEU A 6 -3.27 -23.51 16.40
N HIS A 7 -2.58 -24.06 17.41
CA HIS A 7 -2.95 -25.33 18.02
C HIS A 7 -4.27 -25.23 18.80
N SER A 8 -4.52 -24.12 19.50
CA SER A 8 -5.79 -23.90 20.19
C SER A 8 -6.98 -23.76 19.23
N ILE A 9 -6.80 -23.16 18.06
CA ILE A 9 -7.86 -23.04 17.03
C ILE A 9 -8.18 -24.41 16.41
N ILE A 10 -7.16 -25.24 16.14
CA ILE A 10 -7.34 -26.59 15.60
C ILE A 10 -8.02 -27.52 16.62
N PHE A 11 -7.66 -27.44 17.89
CA PHE A 11 -8.30 -28.24 18.94
C PHE A 11 -9.78 -27.86 19.15
N PHE A 12 -10.13 -26.58 18.98
CA PHE A 12 -11.51 -26.11 19.09
C PHE A 12 -12.39 -26.54 17.90
N LEU A 13 -11.80 -26.67 16.70
CA LEU A 13 -12.50 -27.17 15.50
C LEU A 13 -12.75 -28.69 15.53
N ILE A 14 -11.85 -29.47 16.15
CA ILE A 14 -11.98 -30.94 16.24
C ILE A 14 -12.96 -31.36 17.35
N GLY A 15 -13.11 -30.55 18.41
CA GLY A 15 -14.02 -30.84 19.52
C GLY A 15 -15.51 -30.74 19.18
N PHE A 16 -15.90 -30.06 18.10
CA PHE A 16 -17.30 -29.77 17.78
C PHE A 16 -17.96 -30.75 16.80
N THR A 17 -17.20 -31.71 16.25
CA THR A 17 -17.76 -32.74 15.33
C THR A 17 -18.32 -33.97 16.05
N TYR A 18 -18.14 -34.09 17.38
CA TYR A 18 -18.57 -35.25 18.17
C TYR A 18 -19.82 -34.98 19.02
N THR A 19 -20.90 -34.48 18.43
CA THR A 19 -22.25 -34.58 19.02
C THR A 19 -23.29 -34.81 17.92
N VAL A 20 -23.11 -35.89 17.16
CA VAL A 20 -24.23 -36.52 16.45
C VAL A 20 -24.43 -37.87 17.13
N GLN A 21 -25.49 -37.94 17.93
CA GLN A 21 -25.96 -39.20 18.49
C GLN A 21 -26.38 -40.09 17.32
N SER A 22 -25.52 -41.02 16.92
CA SER A 22 -25.83 -42.03 15.93
C SER A 22 -26.89 -42.95 16.52
N GLN A 23 -28.13 -42.86 16.04
CA GLN A 23 -29.04 -44.00 16.14
C GLN A 23 -28.39 -45.13 15.35
N ASN A 24 -27.95 -46.18 16.06
CA ASN A 24 -27.32 -47.34 15.45
C ASN A 24 -28.29 -47.94 14.40
N PRO A 25 -27.87 -48.07 13.12
CA PRO A 25 -28.68 -48.73 12.12
C PRO A 25 -28.80 -50.23 12.50
N LEU A 26 -30.02 -50.67 12.76
CA LEU A 26 -30.31 -52.09 12.98
C LEU A 26 -30.26 -52.83 11.63
N VAL A 27 -29.46 -53.90 11.61
CA VAL A 27 -29.11 -54.74 10.46
C VAL A 27 -30.35 -55.35 9.78
N SER A 28 -30.28 -55.59 8.46
CA SER A 28 -31.34 -56.17 7.61
C SER A 28 -32.03 -57.42 8.19
N ASP A 29 -31.33 -58.25 8.96
CA ASP A 29 -31.88 -59.46 9.62
C ASP A 29 -32.97 -59.13 10.66
N SER A 30 -32.92 -57.93 11.24
CA SER A 30 -33.92 -57.42 12.16
C SER A 30 -35.24 -57.12 11.46
N ILE A 31 -35.21 -56.60 10.21
CA ILE A 31 -36.41 -56.23 9.45
C ILE A 31 -37.24 -57.47 9.08
N GLN A 32 -36.59 -58.51 8.58
CA GLN A 32 -37.29 -59.75 8.21
C GLN A 32 -37.91 -60.46 9.43
N SER A 33 -37.25 -60.37 10.59
CA SER A 33 -37.79 -60.86 11.86
C SER A 33 -39.07 -60.10 12.26
N TYR A 34 -39.06 -58.77 12.15
CA TYR A 34 -40.25 -57.97 12.41
C TYR A 34 -41.38 -58.24 11.42
N ILE A 35 -41.09 -58.43 10.12
CA ILE A 35 -42.09 -58.82 9.12
C ILE A 35 -42.75 -60.14 9.51
N LYS A 36 -41.97 -61.18 9.79
CA LYS A 36 -42.51 -62.49 10.22
C LYS A 36 -43.33 -62.39 11.50
N LYS A 37 -42.87 -61.59 12.46
CA LYS A 37 -43.61 -61.35 13.70
C LYS A 37 -44.93 -60.63 13.43
N ALA A 38 -44.94 -59.62 12.56
CA ALA A 38 -46.17 -58.93 12.18
C ALA A 38 -47.14 -59.85 11.42
N GLU A 39 -46.65 -60.68 10.49
CA GLU A 39 -47.46 -61.68 9.77
C GLU A 39 -48.07 -62.69 10.75
N ARG A 40 -47.27 -63.24 11.67
CA ARG A 40 -47.76 -64.14 12.72
C ARG A 40 -48.82 -63.46 13.58
N LEU A 41 -48.61 -62.20 13.98
CA LEU A 41 -49.61 -61.45 14.74
C LEU A 41 -50.89 -61.20 13.93
N GLN A 42 -50.82 -61.06 12.60
CA GLN A 42 -52.02 -61.02 11.75
C GLN A 42 -52.73 -62.37 11.68
N GLU A 43 -51.98 -63.47 11.61
CA GLU A 43 -52.52 -64.84 11.64
C GLU A 43 -53.12 -65.18 13.01
N GLU A 44 -52.60 -64.61 14.09
CA GLU A 44 -53.15 -64.66 15.44
C GLU A 44 -54.24 -63.59 15.69
N TYR A 45 -54.64 -62.86 14.64
CA TYR A 45 -55.69 -61.81 14.67
C TYR A 45 -55.38 -60.65 15.65
N GLN A 46 -54.13 -60.50 16.07
CA GLN A 46 -53.60 -59.40 16.90
C GLN A 46 -53.18 -58.22 16.01
N TYR A 47 -54.13 -57.64 15.28
CA TYR A 47 -53.88 -56.64 14.25
C TYR A 47 -53.22 -55.34 14.76
N GLU A 48 -53.48 -54.97 16.02
CA GLU A 48 -52.86 -53.80 16.68
C GLU A 48 -51.34 -53.99 16.79
N LYS A 49 -50.91 -55.06 17.45
CA LYS A 49 -49.49 -55.40 17.59
C LYS A 49 -48.84 -55.67 16.24
N ALA A 50 -49.57 -56.28 15.30
CA ALA A 50 -49.09 -56.48 13.94
C ALA A 50 -48.81 -55.13 13.25
N LEU A 51 -49.68 -54.14 13.43
CA LEU A 51 -49.50 -52.81 12.85
C LEU A 51 -48.36 -52.02 13.53
N GLU A 52 -48.22 -52.13 14.85
CA GLU A 52 -47.11 -51.51 15.59
C GLU A 52 -45.76 -52.06 15.10
N ILE A 53 -45.63 -53.39 15.06
CA ILE A 53 -44.41 -54.05 14.58
C ILE A 53 -44.16 -53.72 13.10
N ALA A 54 -45.20 -53.68 12.27
CA ALA A 54 -45.07 -53.30 10.86
C ALA A 54 -44.59 -51.86 10.68
N LYS A 55 -45.05 -50.90 11.51
CA LYS A 55 -44.58 -49.50 11.47
C LYS A 55 -43.13 -49.36 11.90
N ILE A 56 -42.69 -50.13 12.89
CA ILE A 56 -41.27 -50.18 13.29
C ILE A 56 -40.43 -50.73 12.13
N ALA A 57 -40.86 -51.84 11.53
CA ALA A 57 -40.19 -52.41 10.35
C ALA A 57 -40.15 -51.42 9.17
N GLN A 58 -41.21 -50.63 8.99
CA GLN A 58 -41.33 -49.65 7.91
C GLN A 58 -40.26 -48.56 7.99
N GLN A 59 -40.06 -47.96 9.17
CA GLN A 59 -39.08 -46.89 9.37
C GLN A 59 -37.66 -47.39 9.04
N ASN A 60 -37.33 -48.59 9.50
CA ASN A 60 -36.03 -49.21 9.25
C ASN A 60 -35.84 -49.59 7.77
N ALA A 61 -36.86 -50.15 7.13
CA ALA A 61 -36.81 -50.49 5.70
C ALA A 61 -36.71 -49.25 4.80
N GLN A 62 -37.34 -48.13 5.19
CA GLN A 62 -37.20 -46.85 4.48
C GLN A 62 -35.79 -46.28 4.60
N TYR A 63 -35.19 -46.32 5.79
CA TYR A 63 -33.81 -45.88 6.00
C TYR A 63 -32.82 -46.69 5.13
N ASN A 64 -33.05 -48.00 5.01
CA ASN A 64 -32.20 -48.91 4.24
C ASN A 64 -32.53 -48.98 2.73
N ASN A 65 -33.54 -48.25 2.25
CA ASN A 65 -34.06 -48.35 0.87
C ASN A 65 -34.37 -49.80 0.43
N ASP A 66 -34.90 -50.62 1.35
CA ASP A 66 -35.23 -52.02 1.07
C ASP A 66 -36.65 -52.13 0.51
N ASP A 67 -36.76 -51.93 -0.80
CA ASP A 67 -38.02 -52.01 -1.54
C ASP A 67 -38.73 -53.36 -1.38
N LYS A 68 -37.99 -54.46 -1.24
CA LYS A 68 -38.60 -55.79 -1.08
C LYS A 68 -39.33 -55.87 0.25
N SER A 69 -38.66 -55.50 1.34
CA SER A 69 -39.24 -55.47 2.68
C SER A 69 -40.40 -54.47 2.76
N LEU A 70 -40.25 -53.28 2.15
CA LEU A 70 -41.33 -52.29 2.08
C LEU A 70 -42.58 -52.84 1.40
N GLY A 71 -42.44 -53.63 0.34
CA GLY A 71 -43.56 -54.32 -0.31
C GLY A 71 -44.35 -55.20 0.68
N TYR A 72 -43.67 -56.05 1.44
CA TYR A 72 -44.30 -56.93 2.44
C TYR A 72 -44.91 -56.12 3.60
N ILE A 73 -44.23 -55.10 4.08
CA ILE A 73 -44.70 -54.25 5.19
C ILE A 73 -45.98 -53.50 4.80
N TYR A 74 -46.00 -52.87 3.61
CA TYR A 74 -47.22 -52.19 3.14
C TYR A 74 -48.37 -53.17 2.87
N ASN A 75 -48.10 -54.41 2.46
CA ASN A 75 -49.13 -55.47 2.35
C ASN A 75 -49.75 -55.79 3.72
N ILE A 76 -48.93 -55.93 4.77
CA ILE A 76 -49.38 -56.16 6.15
C ILE A 76 -50.24 -54.98 6.63
N ILE A 77 -49.74 -53.75 6.48
CA ILE A 77 -50.48 -52.53 6.85
C ILE A 77 -51.83 -52.46 6.10
N ALA A 78 -51.84 -52.77 4.81
CA ALA A 78 -53.05 -52.77 4.00
C ALA A 78 -54.08 -53.81 4.45
N LYS A 79 -53.63 -55.04 4.78
CA LYS A 79 -54.48 -56.09 5.37
C LYS A 79 -55.13 -55.64 6.69
N ASN A 80 -54.38 -54.95 7.55
CA ASN A 80 -54.93 -54.39 8.80
C ASN A 80 -56.06 -53.39 8.52
N TYR A 81 -55.86 -52.45 7.59
CA TYR A 81 -56.90 -51.51 7.20
C TYR A 81 -58.10 -52.16 6.50
N GLU A 82 -57.87 -53.19 5.69
CA GLU A 82 -58.93 -53.97 5.06
C GLU A 82 -59.81 -54.66 6.12
N THR A 83 -59.20 -55.22 7.16
CA THR A 83 -59.92 -55.83 8.29
C THR A 83 -60.73 -54.80 9.08
N SER A 84 -60.22 -53.57 9.21
CA SER A 84 -60.90 -52.42 9.84
C SER A 84 -61.94 -51.74 8.94
N GLU A 85 -62.20 -52.27 7.74
CA GLU A 85 -63.15 -51.72 6.74
C GLU A 85 -62.81 -50.30 6.22
N ASP A 86 -61.57 -49.85 6.43
CA ASP A 86 -61.06 -48.66 5.75
C ASP A 86 -60.53 -49.03 4.37
N ASP A 87 -61.45 -49.32 3.45
CA ASP A 87 -61.13 -49.76 2.08
C ASP A 87 -60.32 -48.68 1.31
N ASN A 88 -60.38 -47.40 1.71
CA ASN A 88 -59.57 -46.35 1.12
C ASN A 88 -58.11 -46.47 1.53
N LYS A 89 -57.82 -46.57 2.83
CA LYS A 89 -56.45 -46.78 3.32
C LYS A 89 -55.90 -48.14 2.90
N ALA A 90 -56.73 -49.18 2.88
CA ALA A 90 -56.33 -50.50 2.38
C ALA A 90 -55.89 -50.43 0.91
N ARG A 91 -56.70 -49.85 0.02
CA ARG A 91 -56.35 -49.70 -1.41
C ARG A 91 -55.09 -48.86 -1.60
N SER A 92 -54.95 -47.76 -0.85
CA SER A 92 -53.76 -46.90 -0.93
C SER A 92 -52.49 -47.67 -0.56
N ASN A 93 -52.51 -48.40 0.55
CA ASN A 93 -51.35 -49.17 1.00
C ASN A 93 -51.08 -50.40 0.11
N TYR A 94 -52.09 -51.11 -0.38
CA TYR A 94 -51.87 -52.20 -1.35
C TYR A 94 -51.27 -51.69 -2.67
N ARG A 95 -51.65 -50.50 -3.14
CA ARG A 95 -51.00 -49.88 -4.32
C ARG A 95 -49.54 -49.52 -4.05
N LYS A 96 -49.23 -48.97 -2.87
CA LYS A 96 -47.84 -48.73 -2.47
C LYS A 96 -47.03 -50.03 -2.44
N ALA A 97 -47.58 -51.06 -1.79
CA ALA A 97 -46.99 -52.40 -1.75
C ALA A 97 -46.71 -52.93 -3.17
N LEU A 98 -47.64 -52.69 -4.12
CA LEU A 98 -47.50 -53.13 -5.50
C LEU A 98 -46.34 -52.42 -6.22
N VAL A 99 -46.20 -51.11 -6.04
CA VAL A 99 -45.07 -50.34 -6.59
C VAL A 99 -43.74 -50.89 -6.07
N TYR A 100 -43.64 -51.12 -4.77
CA TYR A 100 -42.44 -51.69 -4.15
C TYR A 100 -42.17 -53.15 -4.58
N ALA A 101 -43.20 -53.96 -4.74
CA ALA A 101 -43.08 -55.31 -5.29
C ALA A 101 -42.57 -55.32 -6.73
N GLN A 102 -43.00 -54.35 -7.55
CA GLN A 102 -42.54 -54.17 -8.93
C GLN A 102 -41.09 -53.68 -8.98
N SER A 103 -40.73 -52.69 -8.16
CA SER A 103 -39.36 -52.19 -8.04
C SER A 103 -38.37 -53.28 -7.61
N SER A 104 -38.76 -54.05 -6.58
CA SER A 104 -37.98 -55.20 -6.08
C SER A 104 -38.07 -56.45 -6.96
N LYS A 105 -38.82 -56.40 -8.07
CA LYS A 105 -39.07 -57.53 -9.00
C LYS A 105 -39.64 -58.79 -8.32
N SER A 106 -40.33 -58.63 -7.19
CA SER A 106 -40.94 -59.74 -6.44
C SER A 106 -42.27 -60.16 -7.06
N LYS A 107 -42.20 -61.09 -8.04
CA LYS A 107 -43.39 -61.59 -8.75
C LYS A 107 -44.38 -62.35 -7.88
N VAL A 108 -43.90 -63.03 -6.84
CA VAL A 108 -44.76 -63.71 -5.87
C VAL A 108 -45.60 -62.70 -5.10
N LEU A 109 -44.97 -61.64 -4.56
CA LEU A 109 -45.68 -60.58 -3.84
C LEU A 109 -46.62 -59.80 -4.75
N GLU A 110 -46.20 -59.51 -5.99
CA GLU A 110 -47.05 -58.87 -7.00
C GLU A 110 -48.33 -59.69 -7.27
N THR A 111 -48.21 -61.02 -7.34
CA THR A 111 -49.35 -61.94 -7.52
C THR A 111 -50.34 -61.86 -6.35
N ASP A 112 -49.83 -61.90 -5.12
CA ASP A 112 -50.62 -61.83 -3.89
C ASP A 112 -51.33 -60.46 -3.76
N LEU A 113 -50.64 -59.39 -4.15
CA LEU A 113 -51.17 -58.01 -4.10
C LEU A 113 -52.28 -57.77 -5.12
N TYR A 114 -52.20 -58.34 -6.33
CA TYR A 114 -53.32 -58.27 -7.27
C TYR A 114 -54.55 -59.00 -6.72
N ASN A 115 -54.40 -60.18 -6.10
CA ASN A 115 -55.51 -60.89 -5.47
C ASN A 115 -56.12 -60.10 -4.28
N ASN A 116 -55.28 -59.47 -3.46
CA ASN A 116 -55.75 -58.65 -2.34
C ASN A 116 -56.47 -57.37 -2.81
N LEU A 117 -55.90 -56.65 -3.80
CA LEU A 117 -56.56 -55.50 -4.42
C LEU A 117 -57.90 -55.91 -5.04
N ALA A 118 -57.95 -57.03 -5.75
CA ALA A 118 -59.16 -57.56 -6.35
C ALA A 118 -60.28 -57.69 -5.31
N ARG A 119 -59.99 -58.34 -4.17
CA ARG A 119 -60.94 -58.53 -3.05
C ARG A 119 -61.51 -57.21 -2.53
N VAL A 120 -60.68 -56.18 -2.36
CA VAL A 120 -61.15 -54.87 -1.89
C VAL A 120 -62.01 -54.16 -2.95
N TYR A 121 -61.62 -54.22 -4.23
CA TYR A 121 -62.39 -53.59 -5.30
C TYR A 121 -63.72 -54.29 -5.61
N THR A 122 -63.82 -55.61 -5.37
CA THR A 122 -65.06 -56.35 -5.61
C THR A 122 -66.15 -56.12 -4.56
N LYS A 123 -65.82 -55.57 -3.39
CA LYS A 123 -66.80 -55.20 -2.34
C LYS A 123 -67.79 -54.11 -2.81
N HIS A 124 -67.34 -53.20 -3.68
CA HIS A 124 -68.13 -52.05 -4.12
C HIS A 124 -68.57 -52.18 -5.57
N ASN A 125 -69.87 -52.00 -5.84
CA ASN A 125 -70.45 -52.17 -7.18
C ASN A 125 -69.75 -51.33 -8.26
N LEU A 126 -69.40 -50.08 -7.96
CA LEU A 126 -68.74 -49.17 -8.91
C LEU A 126 -67.33 -49.61 -9.31
N THR A 127 -66.64 -50.36 -8.44
CA THR A 127 -65.27 -50.79 -8.70
C THR A 127 -65.12 -52.27 -8.98
N ARG A 128 -66.23 -53.00 -8.99
CA ARG A 128 -66.26 -54.46 -9.09
C ARG A 128 -65.61 -55.00 -10.36
N LYS A 129 -65.82 -54.34 -11.51
CA LYS A 129 -65.18 -54.70 -12.78
C LYS A 129 -63.65 -54.67 -12.68
N LYS A 130 -63.10 -53.62 -12.06
CA LYS A 130 -61.66 -53.49 -11.81
C LYS A 130 -61.13 -54.57 -10.87
N GLY A 131 -61.93 -55.01 -9.91
CA GLY A 131 -61.58 -56.15 -9.06
C GLY A 131 -61.45 -57.46 -9.84
N VAL A 132 -62.35 -57.72 -10.78
CA VAL A 132 -62.30 -58.89 -11.66
C VAL A 132 -61.04 -58.89 -12.54
N GLU A 133 -60.69 -57.75 -13.13
CA GLU A 133 -59.45 -57.58 -13.90
C GLU A 133 -58.21 -57.91 -13.04
N TYR A 134 -58.22 -57.56 -11.75
CA TYR A 134 -57.12 -57.90 -10.84
C TYR A 134 -57.10 -59.38 -10.46
N TYR A 135 -58.24 -60.05 -10.31
CA TYR A 135 -58.26 -61.51 -10.12
C TYR A 135 -57.69 -62.23 -11.35
N GLN A 136 -58.05 -61.80 -12.56
CA GLN A 136 -57.50 -62.35 -13.81
C GLN A 136 -55.98 -62.16 -13.87
N LYS A 137 -55.47 -60.95 -13.58
CA LYS A 137 -54.03 -60.68 -13.51
C LYS A 137 -53.32 -61.54 -12.47
N SER A 138 -53.91 -61.71 -11.29
CA SER A 138 -53.35 -62.57 -10.25
C SER A 138 -53.26 -64.02 -10.73
N TYR A 139 -54.31 -64.54 -11.36
CA TYR A 139 -54.31 -65.88 -11.93
C TYR A 139 -53.25 -66.06 -13.04
N GLU A 140 -53.17 -65.13 -13.99
CA GLU A 140 -52.16 -65.15 -15.06
C GLU A 140 -50.73 -65.16 -14.51
N PHE A 141 -50.48 -64.41 -13.45
CA PHE A 141 -49.18 -64.34 -12.81
C PHE A 141 -48.85 -65.63 -12.05
N ALA A 142 -49.82 -66.17 -11.31
CA ALA A 142 -49.68 -67.47 -10.66
C ALA A 142 -49.39 -68.58 -11.69
N LEU A 143 -50.07 -68.54 -12.85
CA LEU A 143 -49.85 -69.46 -13.97
C LEU A 143 -48.42 -69.38 -14.51
N LYS A 144 -47.91 -68.16 -14.73
CA LYS A 144 -46.51 -67.94 -15.16
C LYS A 144 -45.50 -68.42 -14.12
N LEU A 145 -45.81 -68.29 -12.83
CA LEU A 145 -44.99 -68.78 -11.72
C LEU A 145 -45.08 -70.30 -11.51
N LYS A 146 -46.02 -70.98 -12.18
CA LYS A 146 -46.37 -72.39 -11.94
C LYS A 146 -46.75 -72.67 -10.48
N ASP A 147 -47.26 -71.66 -9.77
CA ASP A 147 -47.66 -71.77 -8.37
C ASP A 147 -49.14 -72.17 -8.29
N THR A 148 -49.39 -73.47 -8.15
CA THR A 148 -50.75 -74.03 -8.15
C THR A 148 -51.58 -73.57 -6.94
N ALA A 149 -50.96 -73.27 -5.80
CA ALA A 149 -51.66 -72.82 -4.61
C ALA A 149 -52.24 -71.40 -4.82
N ARG A 150 -51.47 -70.50 -5.43
CA ARG A 150 -51.90 -69.12 -5.73
C ARG A 150 -52.91 -69.01 -6.87
N MET A 151 -53.05 -70.06 -7.70
CA MET A 151 -54.08 -70.10 -8.74
C MET A 151 -55.50 -70.30 -8.19
N ILE A 152 -55.64 -71.06 -7.09
CA ILE A 152 -56.95 -71.54 -6.61
C ILE A 152 -57.88 -70.38 -6.21
N ARG A 153 -57.41 -69.45 -5.37
CA ARG A 153 -58.26 -68.41 -4.78
C ARG A 153 -58.82 -67.42 -5.82
N PRO A 154 -58.01 -66.88 -6.76
CA PRO A 154 -58.54 -66.06 -7.85
C PRO A 154 -59.57 -66.81 -8.71
N LEU A 155 -59.34 -68.08 -9.03
CA LEU A 155 -60.28 -68.88 -9.83
C LEU A 155 -61.63 -69.07 -9.13
N LEU A 156 -61.63 -69.39 -7.83
CA LEU A 156 -62.87 -69.52 -7.06
C LEU A 156 -63.64 -68.20 -6.99
N ASN A 157 -62.94 -67.08 -6.75
CA ASN A 157 -63.57 -65.75 -6.69
C ASN A 157 -64.12 -65.29 -8.06
N LEU A 158 -63.44 -65.63 -9.17
CA LEU A 158 -63.94 -65.40 -10.52
C LEU A 158 -65.18 -66.24 -10.78
N GLY A 159 -65.14 -67.54 -10.46
CA GLY A 159 -66.29 -68.44 -10.58
C GLY A 159 -67.52 -67.92 -9.80
N GLU A 160 -67.32 -67.50 -8.56
CA GLU A 160 -68.35 -66.88 -7.71
C GLU A 160 -68.90 -65.58 -8.31
N TYR A 161 -68.02 -64.72 -8.84
CA TYR A 161 -68.42 -63.49 -9.52
C TYR A 161 -69.39 -63.76 -10.67
N TYR A 162 -69.05 -64.69 -11.57
CA TYR A 162 -69.89 -65.02 -12.73
C TYR A 162 -71.19 -65.73 -12.34
N ILE A 163 -71.17 -66.61 -11.33
CA ILE A 163 -72.41 -67.17 -10.73
C ILE A 163 -73.33 -66.06 -10.23
N SER A 164 -72.81 -65.06 -9.53
CA SER A 164 -73.64 -63.95 -9.03
C SER A 164 -74.25 -63.08 -10.14
N ARG A 165 -73.70 -63.16 -11.36
CA ARG A 165 -74.21 -62.50 -12.58
C ARG A 165 -75.13 -63.40 -13.41
N LYS A 166 -75.37 -64.64 -12.96
CA LYS A 166 -76.07 -65.70 -13.71
C LYS A 166 -75.38 -66.08 -15.04
N ASP A 167 -74.08 -65.82 -15.15
CA ASP A 167 -73.24 -66.22 -16.27
C ASP A 167 -72.55 -67.56 -15.91
N PHE A 168 -73.27 -68.66 -16.11
CA PHE A 168 -72.83 -69.98 -15.65
C PHE A 168 -71.73 -70.57 -16.53
N ASP A 169 -71.71 -70.24 -17.81
CA ASP A 169 -70.68 -70.69 -18.76
C ASP A 169 -69.32 -70.11 -18.39
N SER A 170 -69.23 -68.77 -18.25
CA SER A 170 -67.98 -68.12 -17.82
C SER A 170 -67.57 -68.56 -16.42
N SER A 171 -68.54 -68.83 -15.52
CA SER A 171 -68.21 -69.38 -14.19
C SER A 171 -67.53 -70.73 -14.30
N TYR A 172 -68.06 -71.64 -15.13
CA TYR A 172 -67.53 -72.98 -15.29
C TYR A 172 -66.11 -72.98 -15.88
N GLU A 173 -65.80 -72.04 -16.79
CA GLU A 173 -64.45 -71.86 -17.33
C GLU A 173 -63.39 -71.65 -16.25
N TYR A 174 -63.73 -70.96 -15.16
CA TYR A 174 -62.82 -70.75 -14.02
C TYR A 174 -62.91 -71.86 -12.95
N LEU A 175 -64.09 -72.44 -12.74
CA LEU A 175 -64.28 -73.53 -11.77
C LEU A 175 -63.63 -74.85 -12.24
N LEU A 176 -63.56 -75.11 -13.54
CA LEU A 176 -62.97 -76.34 -14.08
C LEU A 176 -61.46 -76.45 -13.79
N PRO A 177 -60.63 -75.42 -14.04
CA PRO A 177 -59.24 -75.39 -13.58
C PRO A 177 -59.12 -75.51 -12.05
N ALA A 178 -59.94 -74.80 -11.28
CA ALA A 178 -59.90 -74.88 -9.81
C ALA A 178 -60.16 -76.32 -9.31
N ARG A 179 -61.11 -77.02 -9.94
CA ARG A 179 -61.40 -78.44 -9.66
C ARG A 179 -60.22 -79.37 -9.91
N LYS A 180 -59.40 -79.10 -10.93
CA LYS A 180 -58.20 -79.90 -11.20
C LYS A 180 -57.09 -79.68 -10.17
N LEU A 181 -57.06 -78.50 -9.55
CA LEU A 181 -56.03 -78.11 -8.58
C LEU A 181 -56.40 -78.49 -7.13
N ILE A 182 -57.69 -78.49 -6.78
CA ILE A 182 -58.17 -78.83 -5.45
C ILE A 182 -58.27 -80.35 -5.29
N HIS A 183 -57.56 -80.89 -4.30
CA HIS A 183 -57.48 -82.32 -4.00
C HIS A 183 -57.74 -82.62 -2.52
N LYS A 184 -57.70 -83.89 -2.10
CA LYS A 184 -58.02 -84.31 -0.72
C LYS A 184 -57.26 -83.53 0.37
N LYS A 185 -55.97 -83.23 0.16
CA LYS A 185 -55.11 -82.46 1.10
C LYS A 185 -55.30 -80.94 1.04
N SER A 186 -56.14 -80.42 0.15
CA SER A 186 -56.40 -78.98 0.07
C SER A 186 -57.21 -78.52 1.29
N PRO A 187 -57.12 -77.22 1.67
CA PRO A 187 -57.90 -76.67 2.77
C PRO A 187 -59.39 -76.98 2.64
N ASN A 188 -60.05 -77.31 3.76
CA ASN A 188 -61.49 -77.59 3.76
C ASN A 188 -62.29 -76.41 3.23
N LEU A 189 -61.86 -75.16 3.47
CA LEU A 189 -62.49 -73.98 2.90
C LEU A 189 -62.50 -73.95 1.37
N ASP A 190 -61.39 -74.28 0.71
CA ASP A 190 -61.33 -74.28 -0.75
C ASP A 190 -62.20 -75.41 -1.34
N LYS A 191 -62.20 -76.58 -0.68
CA LYS A 191 -63.08 -77.70 -1.03
C LYS A 191 -64.55 -77.32 -0.87
N THR A 192 -64.93 -76.72 0.26
CA THR A 192 -66.30 -76.24 0.52
C THR A 192 -66.74 -75.25 -0.55
N LYS A 193 -65.94 -74.20 -0.82
CA LYS A 193 -66.26 -73.16 -1.80
C LYS A 193 -66.42 -73.73 -3.20
N LEU A 194 -65.46 -74.53 -3.67
CA LEU A 194 -65.53 -75.17 -4.99
C LEU A 194 -66.81 -76.00 -5.15
N ASN A 195 -67.10 -76.86 -4.18
CA ASN A 195 -68.25 -77.75 -4.21
C ASN A 195 -69.57 -76.95 -4.15
N GLY A 196 -69.64 -75.89 -3.33
CA GLY A 196 -70.80 -75.00 -3.30
C GLY A 196 -71.05 -74.29 -4.64
N LEU A 197 -70.00 -73.78 -5.27
CA LEU A 197 -70.09 -73.11 -6.57
C LEU A 197 -70.46 -74.08 -7.70
N LEU A 198 -69.85 -75.28 -7.73
CA LEU A 198 -70.23 -76.34 -8.68
C LEU A 198 -71.67 -76.81 -8.46
N GLY A 199 -72.13 -76.90 -7.21
CA GLY A 199 -73.52 -77.17 -6.86
C GLY A 199 -74.49 -76.16 -7.49
N LYS A 200 -74.19 -74.86 -7.33
CA LYS A 200 -74.97 -73.77 -7.96
C LYS A 200 -74.96 -73.83 -9.49
N TYR A 201 -73.82 -74.16 -10.09
CA TYR A 201 -73.70 -74.35 -11.54
C TYR A 201 -74.58 -75.51 -12.03
N PHE A 202 -74.42 -76.71 -11.46
CA PHE A 202 -75.18 -77.91 -11.87
C PHE A 202 -76.68 -77.77 -11.62
N LEU A 203 -77.09 -77.05 -10.57
CA LEU A 203 -78.50 -76.74 -10.31
C LEU A 203 -79.11 -75.86 -11.41
N ASN A 204 -78.33 -74.95 -12.01
CA ASN A 204 -78.83 -74.05 -13.05
C ASN A 204 -78.91 -74.71 -14.43
N ILE A 205 -78.02 -75.66 -14.73
CA ILE A 205 -78.11 -76.49 -15.95
C ILE A 205 -79.00 -77.73 -15.77
N SER A 206 -79.85 -77.74 -14.72
CA SER A 206 -80.84 -78.80 -14.43
C SER A 206 -80.25 -80.20 -14.19
N SER A 207 -78.97 -80.29 -13.85
CA SER A 207 -78.29 -81.55 -13.51
C SER A 207 -78.42 -81.83 -12.01
N TYR A 208 -79.64 -82.12 -11.56
CA TYR A 208 -80.01 -82.16 -10.14
C TYR A 208 -79.19 -83.17 -9.31
N GLN A 209 -78.93 -84.38 -9.82
CA GLN A 209 -78.14 -85.38 -9.09
C GLN A 209 -76.70 -84.90 -8.82
N ARG A 210 -76.04 -84.31 -9.81
CA ARG A 210 -74.70 -83.74 -9.63
C ARG A 210 -74.74 -82.53 -8.70
N ALA A 211 -75.77 -81.68 -8.83
CA ALA A 211 -75.94 -80.54 -7.95
C ALA A 211 -76.03 -81.00 -6.48
N GLU A 212 -76.85 -82.02 -6.20
CA GLU A 212 -76.98 -82.61 -4.86
C GLU A 212 -75.66 -83.15 -4.33
N GLU A 213 -74.93 -83.94 -5.12
CA GLU A 213 -73.62 -84.50 -4.74
C GLU A 213 -72.62 -83.41 -4.35
N TYR A 214 -72.48 -82.37 -5.19
CA TYR A 214 -71.57 -81.26 -4.93
C TYR A 214 -72.01 -80.46 -3.68
N ILE A 215 -73.30 -80.22 -3.51
CA ILE A 215 -73.81 -79.48 -2.33
C ILE A 215 -73.58 -80.28 -1.04
N ASP A 216 -73.79 -81.59 -1.06
CA ASP A 216 -73.58 -82.47 0.10
C ASP A 216 -72.11 -82.54 0.50
N ASN A 217 -71.20 -82.59 -0.47
CA ASN A 217 -69.77 -82.46 -0.22
C ASN A 217 -69.43 -81.11 0.42
N ALA A 218 -69.99 -80.01 -0.09
CA ALA A 218 -69.77 -78.68 0.50
C ALA A 218 -70.25 -78.60 1.96
N ILE A 219 -71.44 -79.13 2.25
CA ILE A 219 -71.99 -79.18 3.61
C ILE A 219 -71.11 -80.04 4.51
N SER A 220 -70.70 -81.23 4.05
CA SER A 220 -69.86 -82.15 4.81
C SER A 220 -68.53 -81.51 5.24
N TYR A 221 -67.82 -80.87 4.29
CA TYR A 221 -66.56 -80.20 4.58
C TYR A 221 -66.73 -79.02 5.54
N ALA A 222 -67.80 -78.24 5.42
CA ALA A 222 -68.01 -77.07 6.28
C ALA A 222 -68.50 -77.43 7.69
N VAL A 223 -69.39 -78.41 7.85
CA VAL A 223 -69.93 -78.80 9.17
C VAL A 223 -68.82 -79.27 10.11
N GLY A 224 -67.85 -80.05 9.63
CA GLY A 224 -66.71 -80.50 10.44
C GLY A 224 -65.90 -79.33 11.02
N GLU A 225 -65.69 -78.31 10.20
CA GLU A 225 -64.86 -77.15 10.55
C GLU A 225 -65.54 -76.14 11.47
N THR A 226 -66.88 -76.04 11.42
CA THR A 226 -67.63 -75.19 12.37
C THR A 226 -67.56 -75.66 13.83
N LYS A 227 -67.11 -76.91 14.06
CA LYS A 227 -66.95 -77.51 15.40
C LYS A 227 -65.48 -77.66 15.81
N ASN A 228 -64.54 -77.30 14.94
CA ASN A 228 -63.12 -77.42 15.24
C ASN A 228 -62.67 -76.26 16.13
N SER A 229 -62.22 -76.57 17.35
CA SER A 229 -61.74 -75.59 18.33
C SER A 229 -60.41 -74.93 17.97
N GLU A 230 -59.68 -75.46 16.98
CA GLU A 230 -58.46 -74.84 16.46
C GLU A 230 -58.77 -73.70 15.48
N ASN A 231 -60.00 -73.65 14.94
CA ASN A 231 -60.42 -72.58 14.06
C ASN A 231 -60.77 -71.33 14.87
N ASN A 232 -60.28 -70.19 14.41
CA ASN A 232 -60.67 -68.90 14.95
C ASN A 232 -62.10 -68.52 14.52
N ASP A 233 -62.67 -67.55 15.23
CA ASP A 233 -64.03 -67.06 15.02
C ASP A 233 -64.31 -66.55 13.59
N GLU A 234 -63.31 -66.00 12.89
CA GLU A 234 -63.46 -65.53 11.50
C GLU A 234 -63.57 -66.68 10.50
N LEU A 235 -62.74 -67.70 10.67
CA LEU A 235 -62.79 -68.89 9.85
C LEU A 235 -64.09 -69.67 10.11
N ILE A 236 -64.52 -69.77 11.37
CA ILE A 236 -65.82 -70.36 11.76
C ILE A 236 -66.97 -69.56 11.13
N SER A 237 -66.95 -68.23 11.21
CA SER A 237 -67.95 -67.35 10.57
C SER A 237 -68.02 -67.61 9.06
N THR A 238 -66.87 -67.71 8.39
CA THR A 238 -66.79 -68.00 6.95
C THR A 238 -67.42 -69.37 6.62
N TYR A 239 -67.14 -70.41 7.41
CA TYR A 239 -67.79 -71.72 7.20
C TYR A 239 -69.31 -71.67 7.41
N TYR A 240 -69.80 -70.83 8.33
CA TYR A 240 -71.24 -70.61 8.48
C TYR A 240 -71.86 -69.85 7.29
N GLU A 241 -71.15 -68.89 6.68
CA GLU A 241 -71.59 -68.24 5.43
C GLU A 241 -71.65 -69.24 4.26
N GLU A 242 -70.63 -70.10 4.11
CA GLU A 242 -70.62 -71.14 3.09
C GLU A 242 -71.71 -72.20 3.32
N LEU A 243 -71.99 -72.57 4.58
CA LEU A 243 -73.11 -73.45 4.92
C LEU A 243 -74.44 -72.82 4.56
N ALA A 244 -74.63 -71.53 4.85
CA ALA A 244 -75.84 -70.83 4.46
C ALA A 244 -76.04 -70.86 2.94
N SER A 245 -74.99 -70.55 2.18
CA SER A 245 -74.95 -70.61 0.71
C SER A 245 -75.26 -72.03 0.16
N ALA A 246 -74.71 -73.07 0.79
CA ALA A 246 -74.97 -74.45 0.41
C ALA A 246 -76.41 -74.88 0.72
N TYR A 247 -76.95 -74.52 1.89
CA TYR A 247 -78.33 -74.80 2.26
C TYR A 247 -79.36 -74.02 1.44
N GLU A 248 -79.04 -72.80 1.03
CA GLU A 248 -79.82 -72.05 0.04
C GLU A 248 -79.94 -72.83 -1.26
N THR A 249 -78.79 -73.26 -1.79
CA THR A 249 -78.73 -74.03 -3.04
C THR A 249 -79.47 -75.38 -2.89
N LYS A 250 -79.35 -76.05 -1.74
CA LYS A 250 -80.09 -77.28 -1.44
C LYS A 250 -81.60 -77.06 -1.35
N SER A 251 -82.03 -75.94 -0.78
CA SER A 251 -83.44 -75.54 -0.74
C SER A 251 -83.99 -75.31 -2.14
N GLU A 252 -83.25 -74.57 -2.98
CA GLU A 252 -83.63 -74.33 -4.37
C GLU A 252 -83.69 -75.61 -5.21
N LEU A 253 -82.78 -76.56 -4.97
CA LEU A 253 -82.79 -77.90 -5.59
C LEU A 253 -84.12 -78.62 -5.35
N TYR A 254 -84.53 -78.78 -4.08
CA TYR A 254 -85.80 -79.43 -3.74
C TYR A 254 -87.01 -78.64 -4.25
N ARG A 255 -86.94 -77.31 -4.27
CA ARG A 255 -88.01 -76.48 -4.85
C ARG A 255 -88.18 -76.71 -6.36
N LYS A 256 -87.09 -76.93 -7.10
CA LYS A 256 -87.13 -77.28 -8.53
C LYS A 256 -87.62 -78.72 -8.79
N GLN A 257 -87.66 -79.56 -7.76
CA GLN A 257 -88.20 -80.93 -7.77
C GLN A 257 -89.60 -81.02 -7.15
N ASP A 258 -90.25 -79.87 -6.86
CA ASP A 258 -91.55 -79.76 -6.21
C ASP A 258 -91.64 -80.38 -4.79
N ASP A 259 -90.50 -80.62 -4.12
CA ASP A 259 -90.43 -81.06 -2.73
C ASP A 259 -90.33 -79.85 -1.77
N PHE A 260 -91.48 -79.20 -1.59
CA PHE A 260 -91.56 -78.00 -0.75
C PHE A 260 -91.28 -78.26 0.73
N LYS A 261 -91.48 -79.49 1.22
CA LYS A 261 -91.23 -79.85 2.62
C LYS A 261 -89.74 -79.83 2.92
N ASN A 262 -88.93 -80.47 2.07
CA ASN A 262 -87.48 -80.46 2.24
C ASN A 262 -86.90 -79.08 1.90
N ALA A 263 -87.43 -78.38 0.89
CA ALA A 263 -87.01 -77.01 0.57
C ALA A 263 -87.14 -76.09 1.80
N TYR A 264 -88.29 -76.08 2.47
CA TYR A 264 -88.50 -75.27 3.69
C TYR A 264 -87.56 -75.67 4.83
N ALA A 265 -87.32 -76.98 5.04
CA ALA A 265 -86.41 -77.46 6.07
C ALA A 265 -84.97 -76.95 5.86
N PHE A 266 -84.49 -76.94 4.61
CA PHE A 266 -83.15 -76.41 4.27
C PHE A 266 -83.10 -74.88 4.29
N GLN A 267 -84.18 -74.20 3.93
CA GLN A 267 -84.28 -72.74 4.09
C GLN A 267 -84.18 -72.31 5.56
N LYS A 268 -84.79 -73.08 6.49
CA LYS A 268 -84.61 -72.84 7.93
C LYS A 268 -83.15 -73.01 8.37
N LYS A 269 -82.46 -74.04 7.85
CA LYS A 269 -81.02 -74.25 8.10
C LYS A 269 -80.18 -73.10 7.54
N GLN A 270 -80.48 -72.61 6.33
CA GLN A 270 -79.83 -71.42 5.77
C GLN A 270 -79.91 -70.25 6.76
N PHE A 271 -81.13 -69.89 7.20
CA PHE A 271 -81.32 -68.76 8.12
C PHE A 271 -80.57 -68.93 9.45
N GLN A 272 -80.58 -70.14 10.02
CA GLN A 272 -79.82 -70.44 11.25
C GLN A 272 -78.32 -70.23 11.07
N ASN A 273 -77.75 -70.63 9.93
CA ASN A 273 -76.31 -70.45 9.69
C ASN A 273 -75.96 -68.98 9.37
N ILE A 274 -76.86 -68.22 8.74
CA ILE A 274 -76.70 -66.75 8.59
C ILE A 274 -76.62 -66.06 9.97
N LEU A 275 -77.51 -66.42 10.90
CA LEU A 275 -77.50 -65.86 12.24
C LEU A 275 -76.19 -66.20 12.98
N LYS A 276 -75.76 -67.46 12.93
CA LYS A 276 -74.48 -67.88 13.54
C LYS A 276 -73.30 -67.14 12.92
N ALA A 277 -73.22 -67.03 11.60
CA ALA A 277 -72.19 -66.25 10.93
C ALA A 277 -72.16 -64.79 11.44
N LYS A 278 -73.34 -64.18 11.61
CA LYS A 278 -73.50 -62.82 12.13
C LYS A 278 -73.09 -62.70 13.60
N ASP A 279 -73.39 -63.68 14.44
CA ASP A 279 -72.98 -63.67 15.86
C ASP A 279 -71.46 -63.69 16.01
N TYR A 280 -70.77 -64.58 15.28
CA TYR A 280 -69.31 -64.60 15.21
C TYR A 280 -68.74 -63.29 14.63
N LYS A 281 -69.44 -62.66 13.68
CA LYS A 281 -69.06 -61.35 13.11
C LYS A 281 -69.27 -60.17 14.07
N LYS A 282 -70.26 -60.22 14.97
CA LYS A 282 -70.52 -59.16 15.95
C LYS A 282 -69.40 -59.06 16.99
N LEU A 283 -68.83 -60.19 17.41
CA LEU A 283 -67.64 -60.22 18.27
C LEU A 283 -66.45 -59.48 17.63
N LYS A 284 -66.32 -59.61 16.29
CA LYS A 284 -65.33 -58.91 15.47
C LYS A 284 -65.59 -57.41 15.35
N GLU A 285 -66.84 -56.95 15.27
CA GLU A 285 -67.16 -55.50 15.23
C GLU A 285 -66.64 -54.76 16.47
N LEU A 286 -66.72 -55.37 17.65
CA LEU A 286 -66.17 -54.82 18.89
C LEU A 286 -64.63 -54.74 18.86
N GLN A 287 -63.96 -55.81 18.43
CA GLN A 287 -62.50 -55.83 18.27
C GLN A 287 -62.03 -54.82 17.21
N ARG A 288 -62.78 -54.67 16.12
CA ARG A 288 -62.52 -53.69 15.05
C ARG A 288 -62.63 -52.26 15.52
N ALA A 289 -63.64 -51.93 16.32
CA ALA A 289 -63.81 -50.60 16.89
C ALA A 289 -62.61 -50.23 17.79
N ASN A 290 -62.12 -51.19 18.58
CA ASN A 290 -60.93 -51.02 19.40
C ASN A 290 -59.68 -50.76 18.56
N ILE A 291 -59.43 -51.59 17.54
CA ILE A 291 -58.31 -51.42 16.60
C ILE A 291 -58.38 -50.05 15.92
N LYS A 292 -59.55 -49.64 15.44
CA LYS A 292 -59.72 -48.34 14.76
C LYS A 292 -59.35 -47.16 15.68
N TYR A 293 -59.77 -47.22 16.94
CA TYR A 293 -59.47 -46.18 17.93
C TYR A 293 -57.96 -46.11 18.25
N GLU A 294 -57.32 -47.26 18.47
CA GLU A 294 -55.89 -47.34 18.77
C GLU A 294 -55.02 -46.90 17.59
N VAL A 295 -55.40 -47.27 16.36
CA VAL A 295 -54.69 -46.84 15.15
C VAL A 295 -54.73 -45.32 14.98
N ASP A 296 -55.88 -44.70 15.27
CA ASP A 296 -56.03 -43.24 15.23
C ASP A 296 -55.14 -42.57 16.30
N ILE A 297 -55.04 -43.15 17.50
CA ILE A 297 -54.12 -42.68 18.55
C ILE A 297 -52.66 -42.80 18.09
N LEU A 298 -52.27 -43.94 17.51
CA LEU A 298 -50.90 -44.14 17.03
C LEU A 298 -50.56 -43.18 15.89
N GLU A 299 -51.48 -42.91 14.96
CA GLU A 299 -51.30 -41.90 13.91
C GLU A 299 -51.13 -40.49 14.51
N LYS A 300 -51.94 -40.12 15.51
CA LYS A 300 -51.82 -38.84 16.21
C LYS A 300 -50.47 -38.71 16.93
N ARG A 301 -50.03 -39.75 17.64
CA ARG A 301 -48.72 -39.77 18.31
C ARG A 301 -47.57 -39.66 17.31
N ALA A 302 -47.63 -40.38 16.21
CA ALA A 302 -46.60 -40.32 15.17
C ALA A 302 -46.51 -38.93 14.52
N LYS A 303 -47.66 -38.31 14.20
CA LYS A 303 -47.70 -36.93 13.69
C LYS A 303 -47.13 -35.92 14.68
N LYS A 304 -47.45 -36.07 15.97
CA LYS A 304 -46.91 -35.22 17.04
C LYS A 304 -45.38 -35.35 17.13
N ALA A 305 -44.86 -36.57 17.17
CA ALA A 305 -43.42 -36.82 17.21
C ALA A 305 -42.69 -36.29 15.97
N GLU A 306 -43.29 -36.40 14.77
CA GLU A 306 -42.73 -35.83 13.54
C GLU A 306 -42.68 -34.29 13.59
N SER A 307 -43.73 -33.66 14.14
CA SER A 307 -43.77 -32.21 14.35
C SER A 307 -42.69 -31.74 15.33
N GLU A 308 -42.58 -32.40 16.49
CA GLU A 308 -41.56 -32.10 17.50
C GLU A 308 -40.14 -32.29 16.97
N LYS A 309 -39.91 -33.32 16.15
CA LYS A 309 -38.62 -33.53 15.48
C LYS A 309 -38.28 -32.40 14.51
N LYS A 310 -39.22 -31.99 13.65
CA LYS A 310 -39.02 -30.86 12.71
C LYS A 310 -38.73 -29.55 13.44
N GLU A 311 -39.42 -29.31 14.55
CA GLU A 311 -39.19 -28.14 15.39
C GLU A 311 -37.80 -28.16 16.03
N SER A 312 -37.38 -29.31 16.57
CA SER A 312 -36.04 -29.51 17.11
C SER A 312 -34.93 -29.32 16.07
N GLU A 313 -35.10 -29.86 14.85
CA GLU A 313 -34.15 -29.67 13.74
C GLU A 313 -34.03 -28.19 13.34
N SER A 314 -35.15 -27.47 13.32
CA SER A 314 -35.18 -26.02 13.07
C SER A 314 -34.45 -25.23 14.16
N GLU A 315 -34.65 -25.56 15.44
CA GLU A 315 -33.93 -24.93 16.56
C GLU A 315 -32.42 -25.17 16.48
N VAL A 316 -31.98 -26.37 16.12
CA VAL A 316 -30.55 -26.68 15.90
C VAL A 316 -29.97 -25.85 14.75
N LEU A 317 -30.71 -25.65 13.66
CA LEU A 317 -30.30 -24.80 12.54
C LEU A 317 -30.13 -23.33 12.97
N LYS A 318 -31.06 -22.78 13.76
CA LYS A 318 -30.95 -21.42 14.32
C LYS A 318 -29.73 -21.30 15.23
N TRP A 319 -29.52 -22.24 16.14
CA TRP A 319 -28.36 -22.26 17.02
C TRP A 319 -27.04 -22.30 16.26
N ARG A 320 -26.94 -23.12 15.20
CA ARG A 320 -25.77 -23.13 14.30
C ARG A 320 -25.54 -21.77 13.64
N GLY A 321 -26.61 -21.13 13.15
CA GLY A 321 -26.55 -19.79 12.59
C GLY A 321 -25.99 -18.75 13.58
N SER A 322 -26.50 -18.75 14.82
CA SER A 322 -26.03 -17.86 15.88
C SER A 322 -24.55 -18.07 16.24
N ILE A 323 -24.09 -19.33 16.30
CA ILE A 323 -22.68 -19.64 16.58
C ILE A 323 -21.77 -19.13 15.46
N ILE A 324 -22.14 -19.36 14.19
CA ILE A 324 -21.38 -18.87 13.03
C ILE A 324 -21.28 -17.34 13.06
N LEU A 325 -22.40 -16.66 13.36
CA LEU A 325 -22.43 -15.20 13.48
C LEU A 325 -21.49 -14.70 14.60
N GLY A 326 -21.46 -15.38 15.74
CA GLY A 326 -20.56 -15.10 16.84
C GLY A 326 -19.08 -15.24 16.47
N ILE A 327 -18.72 -16.30 15.73
CA ILE A 327 -17.34 -16.50 15.24
C ILE A 327 -16.94 -15.37 14.28
N ILE A 328 -17.82 -14.97 13.36
CA ILE A 328 -17.57 -13.85 12.43
C ILE A 328 -17.31 -12.55 13.21
N LEU A 329 -18.13 -12.24 14.22
CA LEU A 329 -17.95 -11.05 15.07
C LEU A 329 -16.61 -11.06 15.81
N ILE A 330 -16.19 -12.20 16.35
CA ILE A 330 -14.88 -12.35 17.01
C ILE A 330 -13.74 -12.11 16.02
N LEU A 331 -13.83 -12.66 14.81
CA LEU A 331 -12.81 -12.46 13.77
C LEU A 331 -12.71 -11.00 13.34
N ILE A 332 -13.84 -10.31 13.18
CA ILE A 332 -13.87 -8.87 12.87
C ILE A 332 -13.22 -8.06 13.99
N SER A 333 -13.56 -8.34 15.25
CA SER A 333 -12.96 -7.69 16.42
C SER A 333 -11.45 -7.92 16.49
N LEU A 334 -10.99 -9.15 16.23
CA LEU A 334 -9.57 -9.48 16.21
C LEU A 334 -8.82 -8.75 15.07
N ALA A 335 -9.41 -8.68 13.88
CA ALA A 335 -8.85 -7.92 12.76
C ALA A 335 -8.73 -6.43 13.10
N PHE A 336 -9.74 -5.86 13.77
CA PHE A 336 -9.74 -4.47 14.21
C PHE A 336 -8.64 -4.20 15.27
N LEU A 337 -8.44 -5.12 16.21
CA LEU A 337 -7.36 -5.05 17.21
C LEU A 337 -5.98 -5.10 16.55
N ILE A 338 -5.77 -6.02 15.60
CA ILE A 338 -4.49 -6.14 14.87
C ILE A 338 -4.23 -4.87 14.06
N SER A 339 -5.24 -4.34 13.37
CA SER A 339 -5.14 -3.09 12.61
C SER A 339 -4.79 -1.92 13.53
N SER A 340 -5.49 -1.78 14.66
CA SER A 340 -5.24 -0.74 15.66
C SER A 340 -3.84 -0.83 16.25
N TYR A 341 -3.37 -2.04 16.57
CA TYR A 341 -2.01 -2.27 17.07
C TYR A 341 -0.94 -1.88 16.04
N ARG A 342 -1.12 -2.27 14.76
CA ARG A 342 -0.22 -1.86 13.67
C ARG A 342 -0.19 -0.35 13.50
N ASN A 343 -1.36 0.28 13.50
CA ASN A 343 -1.49 1.74 13.39
C ASN A 343 -0.76 2.44 14.55
N ASN A 344 -0.87 1.92 15.77
CA ASN A 344 -0.20 2.51 16.93
C ASN A 344 1.34 2.40 16.85
N ILE A 345 1.87 1.27 16.35
CA ILE A 345 3.31 1.14 16.07
C ILE A 345 3.76 2.13 15.00
N GLN A 346 3.00 2.28 13.91
CA GLN A 346 3.31 3.24 12.85
C GLN A 346 3.32 4.68 13.37
N LYS A 347 2.30 5.07 14.15
CA LYS A 347 2.26 6.38 14.81
C LYS A 347 3.48 6.62 15.69
N LYS A 348 3.92 5.61 16.45
CA LYS A 348 5.11 5.74 17.31
C LYS A 348 6.39 5.94 16.49
N ARG A 349 6.56 5.23 15.37
CA ARG A 349 7.69 5.44 14.45
C ARG A 349 7.67 6.84 13.84
N LEU A 350 6.53 7.26 13.31
CA LEU A 350 6.37 8.58 12.70
C LEU A 350 6.63 9.71 13.72
N ASN A 351 6.20 9.53 14.97
CA ASN A 351 6.46 10.50 16.03
C ASN A 351 7.96 10.61 16.37
N ASN A 352 8.68 9.47 16.40
CA ASN A 352 10.13 9.49 16.59
C ASN A 352 10.83 10.20 15.41
N ASP A 353 10.46 9.88 14.17
CA ASP A 353 11.00 10.56 12.98
C ASP A 353 10.72 12.07 13.02
N LEU A 354 9.52 12.47 13.46
CA LEU A 354 9.16 13.88 13.65
C LEU A 354 10.02 14.56 14.73
N ILE A 355 10.34 13.87 15.83
CA ILE A 355 11.21 14.40 16.87
C ILE A 355 12.62 14.64 16.30
N ASP A 356 13.16 13.70 15.54
CA ASP A 356 14.49 13.83 14.96
C ASP A 356 14.53 14.93 13.88
N LYS A 357 13.52 15.00 13.02
CA LYS A 357 13.39 16.10 12.03
C LYS A 357 13.23 17.47 12.69
N ASN A 358 12.51 17.58 13.80
CA ASN A 358 12.42 18.83 14.55
C ASN A 358 13.76 19.24 15.18
N LYS A 359 14.58 18.29 15.64
CA LYS A 359 15.94 18.60 16.12
C LYS A 359 16.82 19.13 15.00
N GLU A 360 16.82 18.47 13.84
CA GLU A 360 17.56 18.93 12.65
C GLU A 360 17.11 20.34 12.24
N LEU A 361 15.79 20.56 12.16
CA LEU A 361 15.22 21.85 11.78
C LEU A 361 15.56 22.96 12.78
N LYS A 362 15.53 22.65 14.08
CA LYS A 362 15.93 23.60 15.13
C LYS A 362 17.41 23.98 15.00
N SER A 363 18.29 23.00 14.81
CA SER A 363 19.72 23.26 14.63
C SER A 363 19.99 24.10 13.39
N ALA A 364 19.36 23.78 12.25
CA ALA A 364 19.50 24.55 11.02
C ALA A 364 19.01 26.00 11.17
N LYS A 365 17.89 26.19 11.89
CA LYS A 365 17.35 27.52 12.21
C LYS A 365 18.33 28.34 13.05
N GLU A 366 18.89 27.75 14.11
CA GLU A 366 19.86 28.44 14.99
C GLU A 366 21.11 28.87 14.21
N THR A 367 21.63 28.01 13.31
CA THR A 367 22.75 28.36 12.43
C THR A 367 22.39 29.51 11.49
N ALA A 368 21.20 29.48 10.87
CA ALA A 368 20.75 30.55 9.98
C ALA A 368 20.58 31.89 10.71
N GLU A 369 20.04 31.87 11.93
CA GLU A 369 19.90 33.08 12.77
C GLU A 369 21.28 33.65 13.14
N GLN A 370 22.25 32.82 13.51
CA GLN A 370 23.63 33.27 13.79
C GLN A 370 24.31 33.90 12.57
N VAL A 371 24.16 33.32 11.39
CA VAL A 371 24.70 33.91 10.15
C VAL A 371 24.02 35.25 9.87
N SER A 372 22.70 35.34 10.07
CA SER A 372 21.96 36.58 9.87
C SER A 372 22.40 37.69 10.83
N THR A 373 22.62 37.37 12.11
CA THR A 373 23.04 38.38 13.10
C THR A 373 24.46 38.89 12.81
N LEU A 374 25.39 38.00 12.47
CA LEU A 374 26.75 38.38 12.07
C LEU A 374 26.75 39.28 10.83
N LYS A 375 25.90 38.98 9.84
CA LYS A 375 25.75 39.81 8.63
C LYS A 375 25.22 41.20 8.96
N SER A 376 24.20 41.30 9.81
CA SER A 376 23.65 42.58 10.26
C SER A 376 24.68 43.41 11.02
N GLN A 377 25.47 42.76 11.90
CA GLN A 377 26.53 43.42 12.66
C GLN A 377 27.64 43.97 11.73
N PHE A 378 28.07 43.17 10.74
CA PHE A 378 29.06 43.60 9.75
C PHE A 378 28.62 44.87 8.99
N ILE A 379 27.39 44.90 8.47
CA ILE A 379 26.85 46.05 7.74
C ILE A 379 26.78 47.29 8.64
N SER A 380 26.34 47.12 9.89
CA SER A 380 26.28 48.21 10.86
C SER A 380 27.67 48.81 11.12
N THR A 381 28.69 47.98 11.28
CA THR A 381 30.07 48.43 11.53
C THR A 381 30.65 49.14 10.30
N VAL A 382 30.52 48.57 9.10
CA VAL A 382 30.96 49.21 7.84
C VAL A 382 30.33 50.59 7.69
N SER A 383 29.01 50.71 7.91
CA SER A 383 28.30 51.99 7.80
C SER A 383 28.83 53.03 8.79
N HIS A 384 29.15 52.63 10.02
CA HIS A 384 29.72 53.52 11.03
C HIS A 384 31.13 53.99 10.66
N GLU A 385 31.99 53.08 10.21
CA GLU A 385 33.37 53.37 9.82
C GLU A 385 33.46 54.26 8.57
N LEU A 386 32.49 54.17 7.65
CA LEU A 386 32.40 55.06 6.49
C LEU A 386 31.87 56.46 6.88
N ARG A 387 30.93 56.54 7.82
CA ARG A 387 30.24 57.80 8.17
C ARG A 387 31.16 58.79 8.89
N THR A 388 32.02 58.30 9.78
CA THR A 388 32.93 59.13 10.60
C THR A 388 33.88 60.00 9.76
N PRO A 389 34.69 59.44 8.82
CA PRO A 389 35.56 60.25 7.96
C PRO A 389 34.75 61.10 6.97
N LEU A 390 33.59 60.61 6.50
CA LEU A 390 32.73 61.37 5.59
C LEU A 390 32.21 62.66 6.24
N TYR A 391 31.81 62.62 7.52
CA TYR A 391 31.46 63.83 8.27
C TYR A 391 32.65 64.75 8.46
N GLY A 392 33.86 64.21 8.64
CA GLY A 392 35.10 64.99 8.63
C GLY A 392 35.31 65.74 7.32
N VAL A 393 35.15 65.06 6.19
CA VAL A 393 35.23 65.67 4.84
C VAL A 393 34.18 66.78 4.67
N ILE A 394 32.91 66.51 5.01
CA ILE A 394 31.82 67.47 4.87
C ILE A 394 32.02 68.68 5.80
N GLY A 395 32.40 68.46 7.05
CA GLY A 395 32.62 69.52 8.04
C GLY A 395 33.79 70.42 7.67
N LEU A 396 34.94 69.84 7.34
CA LEU A 396 36.15 70.58 6.97
C LEU A 396 35.98 71.31 5.62
N THR A 397 35.29 70.72 4.65
CA THR A 397 34.94 71.44 3.41
C THR A 397 34.01 72.62 3.67
N SER A 398 32.99 72.45 4.53
CA SER A 398 32.08 73.54 4.90
C SER A 398 32.82 74.70 5.57
N LEU A 399 33.73 74.40 6.51
CA LEU A 399 34.59 75.39 7.18
C LEU A 399 35.54 76.11 6.20
N LEU A 400 36.14 75.37 5.26
CA LEU A 400 36.98 75.94 4.20
C LEU A 400 36.19 76.82 3.21
N MET A 401 34.91 76.51 2.99
CA MET A 401 34.01 77.30 2.14
C MET A 401 33.50 78.57 2.82
N GLU A 402 33.27 78.53 4.14
CA GLU A 402 32.82 79.69 4.93
C GLU A 402 33.94 80.72 5.16
N ASN A 403 35.19 80.28 5.36
CA ASN A 403 36.33 81.18 5.64
C ASN A 403 37.58 80.84 4.81
N PRO A 404 37.64 81.26 3.52
CA PRO A 404 38.74 80.89 2.61
C PRO A 404 40.13 81.48 2.98
N GLU A 405 40.19 82.51 3.82
CA GLU A 405 41.40 83.26 4.23
C GLU A 405 41.96 82.82 5.61
N ASP A 406 41.45 81.73 6.20
CA ASP A 406 41.84 81.30 7.55
C ASP A 406 43.31 80.84 7.64
N ARG A 407 44.02 81.24 8.71
CA ARG A 407 45.40 80.81 9.02
C ARG A 407 45.51 79.29 9.23
N LYS A 408 44.41 78.62 9.62
CA LYS A 408 44.34 77.15 9.79
C LYS A 408 43.98 76.38 8.53
N ARG A 409 43.85 77.05 7.38
CA ARG A 409 43.51 76.41 6.09
C ARG A 409 44.41 75.22 5.74
N SER A 410 45.70 75.27 6.07
CA SER A 410 46.61 74.15 5.84
C SER A 410 46.26 72.92 6.69
N GLU A 411 45.91 73.11 7.97
CA GLU A 411 45.51 72.03 8.88
C GLU A 411 44.18 71.39 8.45
N TYR A 412 43.22 72.21 7.98
CA TYR A 412 41.95 71.71 7.45
C TYR A 412 42.13 70.95 6.13
N LEU A 413 43.00 71.40 5.24
CA LEU A 413 43.32 70.70 4.00
C LEU A 413 44.07 69.38 4.26
N GLU A 414 45.00 69.34 5.21
CA GLU A 414 45.67 68.11 5.64
C GLU A 414 44.67 67.11 6.25
N SER A 415 43.77 67.58 7.13
CA SER A 415 42.73 66.75 7.75
C SER A 415 41.69 66.25 6.74
N LEU A 416 41.37 67.07 5.74
CA LEU A 416 40.51 66.69 4.62
C LEU A 416 41.17 65.60 3.77
N LYS A 417 42.45 65.80 3.42
CA LYS A 417 43.24 64.82 2.68
C LYS A 417 43.34 63.50 3.45
N PHE A 418 43.62 63.56 4.74
CA PHE A 418 43.64 62.38 5.61
C PHE A 418 42.30 61.63 5.62
N SER A 419 41.18 62.36 5.75
CA SER A 419 39.84 61.76 5.75
C SER A 419 39.50 61.10 4.40
N GLY A 420 39.91 61.71 3.28
CA GLY A 420 39.76 61.14 1.94
C GLY A 420 40.62 59.89 1.72
N ASP A 421 41.91 59.94 2.11
CA ASP A 421 42.84 58.82 2.01
C ASP A 421 42.37 57.63 2.89
N TYR A 422 41.85 57.90 4.09
CA TYR A 422 41.30 56.89 4.98
C TYR A 422 40.03 56.24 4.41
N LEU A 423 39.11 57.03 3.86
CA LEU A 423 37.88 56.50 3.26
C LEU A 423 38.19 55.58 2.06
N LEU A 424 39.14 55.97 1.22
CA LEU A 424 39.56 55.17 0.07
C LEU A 424 40.17 53.84 0.50
N ALA A 425 41.05 53.85 1.52
CA ALA A 425 41.62 52.63 2.09
C ALA A 425 40.53 51.70 2.65
N LEU A 426 39.57 52.25 3.40
CA LEU A 426 38.46 51.48 3.98
C LEU A 426 37.54 50.85 2.91
N ILE A 427 37.21 51.60 1.85
CA ILE A 427 36.39 51.07 0.74
C ILE A 427 37.13 49.93 0.05
N ASN A 428 38.43 50.11 -0.24
CA ASN A 428 39.23 49.08 -0.89
C ASN A 428 39.33 47.80 -0.02
N ASP A 429 39.52 47.94 1.29
CA ASP A 429 39.55 46.80 2.23
C ASP A 429 38.21 46.05 2.26
N VAL A 430 37.07 46.77 2.26
CA VAL A 430 35.72 46.17 2.24
C VAL A 430 35.44 45.47 0.91
N LEU A 431 35.76 46.10 -0.22
CA LEU A 431 35.61 45.50 -1.55
C LEU A 431 36.46 44.24 -1.69
N GLN A 432 37.67 44.27 -1.17
CA GLN A 432 38.54 43.11 -1.19
C GLN A 432 37.98 41.96 -0.35
N LEU A 433 37.49 42.24 0.86
CA LEU A 433 36.86 41.22 1.69
C LEU A 433 35.65 40.60 0.99
N SER A 434 34.83 41.43 0.33
CA SER A 434 33.70 40.96 -0.49
C SER A 434 34.14 40.06 -1.64
N LYS A 435 35.18 40.43 -2.40
CA LYS A 435 35.70 39.61 -3.52
C LYS A 435 36.23 38.26 -3.05
N ILE A 436 36.86 38.21 -1.87
CA ILE A 436 37.33 36.95 -1.29
C ILE A 436 36.15 36.08 -0.82
N GLU A 437 35.08 36.68 -0.27
CA GLU A 437 33.87 35.95 0.15
C GLU A 437 33.04 35.39 -1.01
N THR A 438 33.02 36.07 -2.16
CA THR A 438 32.32 35.59 -3.36
C THR A 438 33.13 34.58 -4.19
N ASN A 439 34.31 34.16 -3.72
CA ASN A 439 35.27 33.32 -4.45
C ASN A 439 35.70 33.90 -5.81
N GLU A 440 35.64 35.22 -5.98
CA GLU A 440 36.06 35.90 -7.21
C GLU A 440 37.58 36.08 -7.29
N VAL A 441 38.32 35.80 -6.22
CA VAL A 441 39.79 35.88 -6.18
C VAL A 441 40.41 34.55 -6.59
N THR A 442 40.98 34.49 -7.79
CA THR A 442 41.81 33.37 -8.26
C THR A 442 43.29 33.67 -8.09
N LEU A 443 44.08 32.71 -7.60
CA LEU A 443 45.54 32.85 -7.49
C LEU A 443 46.19 32.84 -8.88
N GLU A 444 46.99 33.86 -9.17
CA GLU A 444 47.77 33.92 -10.40
C GLU A 444 49.12 33.23 -10.23
N LYS A 445 49.63 32.58 -11.29
CA LYS A 445 50.97 31.99 -11.32
C LYS A 445 51.89 32.85 -12.17
N VAL A 446 52.73 33.66 -11.52
CA VAL A 446 53.75 34.51 -12.17
C VAL A 446 55.12 34.18 -11.59
N SER A 447 56.18 34.24 -12.41
CA SER A 447 57.56 34.08 -11.93
C SER A 447 58.03 35.36 -11.25
N PHE A 448 58.54 35.27 -10.02
CA PHE A 448 59.08 36.43 -9.29
C PHE A 448 60.30 36.07 -8.44
N ASP A 449 61.16 37.06 -8.19
CA ASP A 449 62.27 36.95 -7.24
C ASP A 449 61.82 37.37 -5.84
N LEU A 450 61.92 36.44 -4.88
CA LEU A 450 61.44 36.67 -3.52
C LEU A 450 62.24 37.75 -2.79
N LYS A 451 63.55 37.82 -3.03
CA LYS A 451 64.44 38.76 -2.35
C LYS A 451 64.13 40.19 -2.81
N SER A 452 64.08 40.42 -4.13
CA SER A 452 63.70 41.70 -4.71
C SER A 452 62.31 42.14 -4.28
N LEU A 453 61.35 41.21 -4.15
CA LEU A 453 60.01 41.51 -3.68
C LEU A 453 60.02 42.06 -2.24
N ILE A 454 60.66 41.34 -1.31
CA ILE A 454 60.70 41.74 0.10
C ILE A 454 61.50 43.04 0.29
N GLU A 455 62.64 43.17 -0.40
CA GLU A 455 63.43 44.41 -0.37
C GLU A 455 62.65 45.60 -0.94
N GLY A 456 61.90 45.40 -2.04
CA GLY A 456 61.00 46.40 -2.61
C GLY A 456 59.91 46.84 -1.64
N ILE A 457 59.28 45.88 -0.94
CA ILE A 457 58.26 46.17 0.09
C ILE A 457 58.86 46.99 1.23
N VAL A 458 60.01 46.57 1.78
CA VAL A 458 60.68 47.29 2.87
C VAL A 458 61.07 48.71 2.42
N ASN A 459 61.58 48.86 1.19
CA ASN A 459 61.92 50.16 0.62
C ASN A 459 60.71 51.08 0.47
N SER A 460 59.56 50.54 0.03
CA SER A 460 58.31 51.31 -0.09
C SER A 460 57.80 51.82 1.27
N LEU A 461 58.17 51.17 2.37
CA LEU A 461 57.77 51.53 3.73
C LEU A 461 58.83 52.38 4.48
N GLN A 462 59.88 52.85 3.80
CA GLN A 462 60.98 53.63 4.41
C GLN A 462 60.49 54.89 5.13
N THR A 463 59.46 55.57 4.64
CA THR A 463 58.91 56.77 5.29
C THR A 463 58.35 56.43 6.67
N LYS A 464 57.61 55.31 6.81
CA LYS A 464 57.11 54.83 8.11
C LYS A 464 58.24 54.39 9.03
N GLN A 465 59.27 53.77 8.45
CA GLN A 465 60.47 53.37 9.18
C GLN A 465 61.20 54.59 9.79
N LYS A 466 61.35 55.68 9.03
CA LYS A 466 61.97 56.93 9.49
C LYS A 466 61.12 57.65 10.52
N ASN A 467 59.80 57.73 10.32
CA ASN A 467 58.88 58.42 11.23
C ASN A 467 58.87 57.83 12.64
N ASN A 468 58.93 56.49 12.75
CA ASN A 468 58.95 55.79 14.05
C ASN A 468 60.37 55.37 14.50
N ASN A 469 61.39 55.78 13.74
CA ASN A 469 62.82 55.52 13.98
C ASN A 469 63.15 54.04 14.23
N ASN A 470 62.54 53.15 13.43
CA ASN A 470 62.66 51.70 13.54
C ASN A 470 63.74 51.14 12.61
N LYS A 471 64.26 49.94 12.93
CA LYS A 471 65.19 49.19 12.05
C LYS A 471 64.53 47.92 11.54
N VAL A 472 64.51 47.73 10.22
CA VAL A 472 63.99 46.52 9.58
C VAL A 472 65.15 45.62 9.16
N HIS A 473 65.12 44.36 9.60
CA HIS A 473 66.11 43.33 9.29
C HIS A 473 65.46 42.27 8.40
N VAL A 474 66.01 42.04 7.21
CA VAL A 474 65.52 41.03 6.26
C VAL A 474 66.47 39.84 6.26
N ASN A 475 65.95 38.64 6.53
CA ASN A 475 66.72 37.40 6.53
C ASN A 475 66.02 36.30 5.71
N ILE A 476 66.59 35.95 4.56
CA ILE A 476 66.04 34.92 3.67
C ILE A 476 67.00 33.74 3.65
N ASP A 477 66.47 32.54 3.89
CA ASP A 477 67.25 31.29 3.88
C ASP A 477 67.97 31.10 2.54
N LYS A 478 69.29 30.86 2.61
CA LYS A 478 70.17 30.67 1.44
C LYS A 478 69.76 29.50 0.54
N LYS A 479 68.95 28.57 1.04
CA LYS A 479 68.38 27.46 0.24
C LYS A 479 67.40 27.93 -0.84
N ILE A 480 66.87 29.15 -0.72
CA ILE A 480 65.95 29.77 -1.68
C ILE A 480 66.80 30.53 -2.71
N ASN A 481 67.27 29.82 -3.74
CA ASN A 481 68.23 30.31 -4.72
C ASN A 481 67.68 30.40 -6.16
N THR A 482 66.36 30.29 -6.32
CA THR A 482 65.65 30.35 -7.61
C THR A 482 64.44 31.27 -7.51
N THR A 483 63.96 31.76 -8.66
CA THR A 483 62.69 32.49 -8.74
C THR A 483 61.52 31.55 -8.41
N LEU A 484 60.47 32.10 -7.81
CA LEU A 484 59.28 31.37 -7.39
C LEU A 484 58.17 31.57 -8.40
N LEU A 485 57.37 30.53 -8.64
CA LEU A 485 56.15 30.62 -9.44
C LEU A 485 54.94 30.70 -8.49
N GLY A 486 54.25 31.85 -8.49
CA GLY A 486 53.08 32.08 -7.66
C GLY A 486 52.58 33.52 -7.73
N ASP A 487 51.71 33.90 -6.80
CA ASP A 487 51.05 35.20 -6.82
C ASP A 487 51.81 36.23 -5.97
N SER A 488 52.75 36.94 -6.59
CA SER A 488 53.57 37.94 -5.91
C SER A 488 52.76 39.12 -5.36
N VAL A 489 51.63 39.46 -5.98
CA VAL A 489 50.78 40.58 -5.56
C VAL A 489 50.08 40.24 -4.24
N ARG A 490 49.51 39.05 -4.15
CA ARG A 490 48.77 38.58 -2.95
C ARG A 490 49.74 38.36 -1.80
N LEU A 491 50.93 37.80 -2.08
CA LEU A 491 52.01 37.71 -1.10
C LEU A 491 52.47 39.08 -0.61
N SER A 492 52.68 40.04 -1.52
CA SER A 492 53.08 41.40 -1.17
C SER A 492 52.08 42.05 -0.25
N GLN A 493 50.79 41.85 -0.51
CA GLN A 493 49.74 42.41 0.31
C GLN A 493 49.70 41.83 1.73
N ILE A 494 49.93 40.52 1.88
CA ILE A 494 50.07 39.89 3.19
C ILE A 494 51.24 40.53 3.95
N LEU A 495 52.39 40.67 3.29
CA LEU A 495 53.60 41.19 3.91
C LEU A 495 53.50 42.69 4.22
N ILE A 496 52.94 43.51 3.32
CA ILE A 496 52.72 44.95 3.55
C ILE A 496 51.83 45.17 4.78
N ASN A 497 50.77 44.37 4.95
CA ASN A 497 49.90 44.47 6.12
C ASN A 497 50.62 44.08 7.43
N LEU A 498 51.35 42.97 7.43
CA LEU A 498 52.06 42.50 8.62
C LEU A 498 53.24 43.41 8.99
N ILE A 499 54.08 43.77 8.01
CA ILE A 499 55.23 44.67 8.21
C ILE A 499 54.74 46.08 8.56
N GLY A 500 53.67 46.55 7.92
CA GLY A 500 53.04 47.82 8.21
C GLY A 500 52.53 47.90 9.65
N ASN A 501 51.89 46.83 10.15
CA ASN A 501 51.47 46.74 11.55
C ASN A 501 52.67 46.70 12.50
N ALA A 502 53.70 45.89 12.20
CA ALA A 502 54.93 45.84 13.01
C ALA A 502 55.61 47.22 13.12
N LEU A 503 55.75 47.95 12.00
CA LEU A 503 56.34 49.30 11.98
C LEU A 503 55.49 50.34 12.73
N LYS A 504 54.18 50.12 12.81
CA LYS A 504 53.24 51.03 13.47
C LYS A 504 53.23 50.85 15.00
N PHE A 505 53.23 49.61 15.46
CA PHE A 505 53.10 49.28 16.89
C PHE A 505 54.45 49.16 17.62
N THR A 506 55.55 49.41 16.92
CA THR A 506 56.91 49.48 17.45
C THR A 506 57.46 50.89 17.25
N LYS A 507 58.11 51.45 18.28
CA LYS A 507 58.79 52.75 18.23
C LYS A 507 60.22 52.60 18.73
N ASN A 508 61.19 53.17 18.02
CA ASN A 508 62.62 53.02 18.30
C ASN A 508 63.08 51.54 18.45
N GLY A 509 62.45 50.63 17.71
CA GLY A 509 62.66 49.19 17.88
C GLY A 509 63.10 48.48 16.59
N ASN A 510 63.02 47.16 16.61
CA ASN A 510 63.45 46.28 15.53
C ASN A 510 62.28 45.46 15.00
N ILE A 511 62.22 45.36 13.67
CA ILE A 511 61.31 44.49 12.95
C ILE A 511 62.15 43.48 12.17
N TRP A 512 61.86 42.20 12.32
CA TRP A 512 62.51 41.12 11.57
C TRP A 512 61.53 40.51 10.57
N VAL A 513 61.93 40.47 9.31
CA VAL A 513 61.23 39.76 8.24
C VAL A 513 62.08 38.57 7.85
N GLU A 514 61.67 37.37 8.27
CA GLU A 514 62.40 36.13 8.01
C GLU A 514 61.63 35.21 7.07
N VAL A 515 62.33 34.60 6.11
CA VAL A 515 61.78 33.50 5.30
C VAL A 515 62.64 32.27 5.46
N LYS A 516 62.05 31.18 5.98
CA LYS A 516 62.74 29.90 6.25
C LYS A 516 62.22 28.81 5.32
N CYS A 517 63.11 28.01 4.74
CA CYS A 517 62.73 26.83 3.97
C CYS A 517 62.47 25.66 4.93
N ILE A 518 61.20 25.32 5.16
CA ILE A 518 60.82 24.20 6.04
C ILE A 518 61.05 22.86 5.34
N ASP A 519 60.65 22.78 4.07
CA ASP A 519 60.76 21.57 3.26
C ASP A 519 61.19 21.93 1.83
N LEU A 520 62.07 21.10 1.26
CA LEU A 520 62.65 21.28 -0.07
C LEU A 520 62.39 20.02 -0.89
N LYS A 521 61.56 20.13 -1.92
CA LYS A 521 61.32 19.06 -2.90
C LYS A 521 61.94 19.44 -4.24
N ASP A 522 62.11 18.47 -5.13
CA ASP A 522 62.83 18.66 -6.41
C ASP A 522 62.32 19.87 -7.20
N LYS A 523 60.99 20.07 -7.26
CA LYS A 523 60.34 21.15 -8.03
C LYS A 523 59.66 22.25 -7.20
N SER A 524 59.76 22.23 -5.87
CA SER A 524 59.00 23.15 -5.01
C SER A 524 59.61 23.41 -3.65
N TYR A 525 59.23 24.54 -3.05
CA TYR A 525 59.57 24.95 -1.69
C TYR A 525 58.32 25.01 -0.81
N ASN A 526 58.47 24.59 0.45
CA ASN A 526 57.56 25.00 1.52
C ASN A 526 58.26 26.06 2.39
N LEU A 527 57.75 27.29 2.36
CA LEU A 527 58.39 28.47 2.93
C LEU A 527 57.59 29.00 4.12
N ARG A 528 58.24 29.15 5.26
CA ARG A 528 57.70 29.87 6.42
C ARG A 528 58.08 31.32 6.36
N PHE A 529 57.07 32.17 6.30
CA PHE A 529 57.22 33.62 6.43
C PHE A 529 57.01 34.01 7.89
N ILE A 530 57.89 34.84 8.42
CA ILE A 530 57.86 35.31 9.80
C ILE A 530 58.03 36.83 9.80
N VAL A 531 57.09 37.54 10.41
CA VAL A 531 57.21 38.97 10.71
C VAL A 531 57.17 39.13 12.21
N LYS A 532 58.27 39.61 12.78
CA LYS A 532 58.46 39.76 14.21
C LYS A 532 58.80 41.20 14.56
N ASP A 533 58.26 41.70 15.67
CA ASP A 533 58.56 43.00 16.25
C ASP A 533 58.89 42.89 17.75
N ASP A 534 59.61 43.87 18.28
CA ASP A 534 59.87 44.07 19.72
C ASP A 534 58.99 45.18 20.34
N GLY A 535 57.77 45.38 19.79
CA GLY A 535 56.84 46.43 20.18
C GLY A 535 55.95 46.08 21.39
N ILE A 536 54.78 46.71 21.45
CA ILE A 536 53.87 46.64 22.61
C ILE A 536 53.28 45.25 22.90
N GLY A 537 53.32 44.32 21.93
CA GLY A 537 52.71 43.00 22.06
C GLY A 537 51.18 43.00 22.17
N ILE A 538 50.58 41.81 22.23
CA ILE A 538 49.12 41.59 22.18
C ILE A 538 48.66 40.72 23.36
N PRO A 539 47.68 41.17 24.16
CA PRO A 539 47.11 40.42 25.29
C PRO A 539 46.54 39.04 24.89
N LYS A 540 46.77 38.02 25.72
CA LYS A 540 46.31 36.64 25.45
C LYS A 540 44.79 36.53 25.26
N SER A 541 44.02 37.39 25.93
CA SER A 541 42.56 37.47 25.79
C SER A 541 42.10 37.99 24.42
N LYS A 542 42.96 38.72 23.70
CA LYS A 542 42.65 39.35 22.41
C LYS A 542 43.26 38.64 21.21
N GLN A 543 44.25 37.76 21.39
CA GLN A 543 44.95 37.06 20.29
C GLN A 543 44.04 36.24 19.37
N LYS A 544 42.88 35.77 19.84
CA LYS A 544 41.90 35.09 18.97
C LYS A 544 41.06 36.05 18.15
N THR A 545 40.70 37.20 18.74
CA THR A 545 39.76 38.16 18.16
C THR A 545 40.41 39.14 17.22
N ILE A 546 41.74 39.33 17.24
CA ILE A 546 42.46 40.27 16.33
C ILE A 546 42.33 39.94 14.84
N PHE A 547 41.91 38.71 14.50
CA PHE A 547 41.66 38.30 13.12
C PHE A 547 40.18 38.42 12.71
N ASP A 548 39.31 38.85 13.64
CA ASP A 548 37.90 39.13 13.34
C ASP A 548 37.78 40.48 12.61
N ASN A 549 36.76 40.61 11.76
CA ASN A 549 36.51 41.84 11.01
C ASN A 549 36.33 43.02 11.98
N PHE A 550 37.02 44.13 11.74
CA PHE A 550 36.97 45.36 12.56
C PHE A 550 37.48 45.22 14.00
N ALA A 551 38.25 44.17 14.30
CA ALA A 551 38.84 44.03 15.60
C ALA A 551 39.94 45.08 15.83
N GLN A 552 39.75 45.94 16.83
CA GLN A 552 40.74 46.92 17.27
C GLN A 552 41.05 46.74 18.75
N VAL A 553 42.33 46.79 19.11
CA VAL A 553 42.78 46.80 20.51
C VAL A 553 42.84 48.24 20.97
N LYS A 554 41.82 48.70 21.72
CA LYS A 554 41.77 50.07 22.28
C LYS A 554 42.82 50.23 23.38
N ASN A 555 43.75 51.16 23.21
CA ASN A 555 44.63 51.66 24.27
C ASN A 555 44.28 53.13 24.57
N GLU A 556 44.28 53.51 25.85
CA GLU A 556 43.72 54.78 26.35
C GLU A 556 44.45 56.05 25.87
N ASN A 557 45.57 55.96 25.15
CA ASN A 557 46.40 57.11 24.75
C ASN A 557 46.87 57.11 23.27
N GLN A 558 46.20 56.40 22.36
CA GLN A 558 46.57 56.41 20.93
C GLN A 558 45.35 56.73 20.05
N GLU A 559 45.51 57.70 19.15
CA GLU A 559 44.51 58.06 18.15
C GLU A 559 44.22 56.88 17.20
N TYR A 560 42.99 56.87 16.68
CA TYR A 560 42.47 55.87 15.75
C TYR A 560 43.32 55.84 14.49
N GLU A 561 44.15 54.82 14.33
CA GLU A 561 44.82 54.54 13.06
C GLU A 561 44.39 53.15 12.56
N GLY A 562 43.82 53.08 11.34
CA GLY A 562 43.58 51.84 10.60
C GLY A 562 42.17 51.23 10.71
N THR A 563 41.78 50.51 9.66
CA THR A 563 40.41 49.99 9.42
C THR A 563 40.03 48.77 10.28
N GLY A 564 41.00 48.11 10.91
CA GLY A 564 40.78 46.83 11.61
C GLY A 564 40.46 45.65 10.68
N LEU A 565 40.57 45.82 9.36
CA LEU A 565 40.32 44.78 8.36
C LEU A 565 41.61 44.08 7.88
N GLY A 566 42.78 44.72 8.01
CA GLY A 566 44.03 44.21 7.47
C GLY A 566 44.40 42.78 7.91
N LEU A 567 44.25 42.44 9.20
CA LEU A 567 44.55 41.07 9.69
C LEU A 567 43.48 40.04 9.28
N ALA A 568 42.22 40.45 9.15
CA ALA A 568 41.16 39.59 8.63
C ALA A 568 41.39 39.26 7.15
N ILE A 569 41.79 40.26 6.36
CA ILE A 569 42.20 40.08 4.94
C ILE A 569 43.41 39.17 4.85
N VAL A 570 44.46 39.38 5.67
CA VAL A 570 45.63 38.50 5.73
C VAL A 570 45.24 37.05 6.00
N LYS A 571 44.37 36.80 7.01
CA LYS A 571 43.90 35.45 7.33
C LYS A 571 43.15 34.82 6.16
N LYS A 572 42.29 35.57 5.48
CA LYS A 572 41.53 35.09 4.31
C LYS A 572 42.43 34.83 3.10
N LEU A 573 43.41 35.70 2.82
CA LEU A 573 44.38 35.52 1.73
C LEU A 573 45.27 34.29 1.96
N ILE A 574 45.74 34.07 3.20
CA ILE A 574 46.53 32.88 3.54
C ILE A 574 45.68 31.60 3.41
N HIS A 575 44.39 31.69 3.74
CA HIS A 575 43.46 30.57 3.55
C HIS A 575 43.23 30.21 2.08
N LEU A 576 43.30 31.17 1.14
CA LEU A 576 43.27 30.87 -0.30
C LEU A 576 44.47 30.02 -0.76
N HIS A 577 45.57 30.01 0.00
CA HIS A 577 46.72 29.14 -0.21
C HIS A 577 46.64 27.83 0.60
N ASP A 578 45.46 27.46 1.09
CA ASP A 578 45.22 26.29 1.95
C ASP A 578 46.12 26.29 3.21
N SER A 579 46.39 27.46 3.77
CA SER A 579 47.27 27.66 4.91
C SER A 579 46.60 28.45 6.04
N GLU A 580 47.28 28.52 7.19
CA GLU A 580 46.84 29.26 8.37
C GLU A 580 47.93 30.21 8.87
N ILE A 581 47.49 31.33 9.46
CA ILE A 581 48.36 32.28 10.15
C ILE A 581 48.37 32.03 11.65
N PHE A 582 49.56 32.06 12.23
CA PHE A 582 49.79 31.84 13.65
C PHE A 582 50.44 33.07 14.30
N ILE A 583 50.19 33.23 15.59
CA ILE A 583 50.73 34.33 16.40
C ILE A 583 51.41 33.79 17.66
N LYS A 584 52.56 34.38 18.00
CA LYS A 584 53.16 34.31 19.34
C LYS A 584 53.40 35.74 19.80
N SER A 585 52.71 36.17 20.85
CA SER A 585 52.84 37.54 21.34
C SER A 585 52.73 37.60 22.86
N LYS A 586 53.45 38.53 23.46
CA LYS A 586 53.41 38.83 24.90
C LYS A 586 53.46 40.34 25.07
N GLU A 587 52.59 40.88 25.92
CA GLU A 587 52.54 42.30 26.24
C GLU A 587 53.92 42.84 26.66
N SER A 588 54.28 43.99 26.12
CA SER A 588 55.53 44.72 26.30
C SER A 588 56.81 43.97 25.90
N VAL A 589 56.68 42.89 25.13
CA VAL A 589 57.82 42.10 24.59
C VAL A 589 57.82 42.09 23.06
N GLY A 590 56.65 42.20 22.42
CA GLY A 590 56.49 42.21 20.97
C GLY A 590 55.65 41.05 20.44
N SER A 591 55.51 40.98 19.12
CA SER A 591 54.69 39.98 18.42
C SER A 591 55.45 39.29 17.29
N GLU A 592 55.16 38.00 17.09
CA GLU A 592 55.63 37.18 15.98
C GLU A 592 54.42 36.61 15.25
N PHE A 593 54.25 36.99 13.99
CA PHE A 593 53.27 36.41 13.07
C PHE A 593 53.99 35.50 12.09
N TYR A 594 53.49 34.29 11.88
CA TYR A 594 54.06 33.37 10.92
C TYR A 594 53.01 32.53 10.19
N PHE A 595 53.33 32.15 8.95
CA PHE A 595 52.48 31.32 8.09
C PHE A 595 53.36 30.59 7.06
N ASP A 596 52.83 29.50 6.52
CA ASP A 596 53.57 28.60 5.61
C ASP A 596 52.92 28.61 4.24
N LEU A 597 53.69 28.89 3.17
CA LEU A 597 53.18 28.86 1.80
C LEU A 597 54.00 27.92 0.92
N TYR A 598 53.31 27.28 -0.01
CA TYR A 598 53.89 26.40 -1.02
C TYR A 598 54.14 27.16 -2.33
N TYR A 599 55.36 27.05 -2.86
CA TYR A 599 55.75 27.65 -4.14
C TYR A 599 56.47 26.64 -5.03
N GLU A 600 56.16 26.65 -6.32
CA GLU A 600 56.92 25.91 -7.34
C GLU A 600 58.19 26.71 -7.72
N LYS A 601 59.27 26.00 -8.10
CA LYS A 601 60.49 26.63 -8.64
C LYS A 601 60.23 27.07 -10.07
N ALA A 602 60.47 28.35 -10.38
CA ALA A 602 60.43 28.80 -11.77
C ALA A 602 61.70 28.30 -12.49
N ILE A 603 61.52 27.77 -13.71
CA ILE A 603 62.61 27.35 -14.58
C ILE A 603 63.29 28.64 -15.08
N LYS A 604 64.61 28.76 -14.88
CA LYS A 604 65.40 29.88 -15.43
C LYS A 604 65.36 29.81 -16.97
N GLU A 605 64.72 30.78 -17.60
CA GLU A 605 65.19 31.30 -18.88
C GLU A 605 66.01 32.57 -18.59
N GLU A 606 67.21 32.59 -19.13
CA GLU A 606 68.14 33.72 -19.08
C GLU A 606 67.61 34.90 -19.90
N GLY A 607 67.60 36.10 -19.31
CA GLY A 607 67.54 37.39 -20.02
C GLY A 607 66.20 37.69 -20.70
N ILE A 608 65.54 38.81 -20.43
CA ILE A 608 66.09 40.15 -20.64
C ILE A 608 65.43 41.08 -19.62
N ALA A 609 66.28 41.69 -18.79
CA ALA A 609 65.94 42.85 -18.00
C ALA A 609 65.91 44.10 -18.89
N ASP A 610 65.00 44.99 -18.52
CA ASP A 610 64.72 46.35 -18.96
C ASP A 610 65.85 47.13 -19.65
N ASN A 611 65.48 47.79 -20.74
CA ASN A 611 65.87 49.16 -21.10
C ASN A 611 64.74 49.65 -22.03
N ILE A 612 63.98 50.70 -21.72
CA ILE A 612 64.39 52.10 -21.89
C ILE A 612 63.70 52.94 -20.81
N GLY A 613 64.46 53.31 -19.79
CA GLY A 613 64.27 54.54 -19.04
C GLY A 613 65.31 55.54 -19.52
N GLU A 614 64.99 56.32 -20.55
CA GLU A 614 65.74 57.54 -20.87
C GLU A 614 64.86 58.75 -20.61
N SER A 615 65.33 59.54 -19.64
CA SER A 615 64.84 60.85 -19.29
C SER A 615 65.02 61.82 -20.47
N ILE A 616 63.93 62.15 -21.16
CA ILE A 616 63.90 63.27 -22.09
C ILE A 616 63.42 64.51 -21.32
N SER A 617 64.38 65.31 -20.87
CA SER A 617 64.16 66.72 -20.52
C SER A 617 64.06 67.54 -21.81
N ILE A 618 62.84 67.80 -22.31
CA ILE A 618 62.61 68.79 -23.37
C ILE A 618 61.42 69.69 -23.01
N GLY A 619 61.74 70.97 -22.80
CA GLY A 619 61.00 72.15 -23.23
C GLY A 619 59.51 72.25 -22.95
N THR A 620 59.14 73.21 -22.10
CA THR A 620 57.81 73.84 -22.01
C THR A 620 57.29 74.21 -23.40
N SER A 621 56.53 73.28 -23.99
CA SER A 621 55.80 73.44 -25.24
C SER A 621 54.33 73.41 -24.87
N ASN A 622 53.56 74.38 -25.34
CA ASN A 622 52.15 74.54 -24.98
C ASN A 622 51.32 73.44 -25.69
N PHE A 623 51.29 72.22 -25.16
CA PHE A 623 50.56 71.10 -25.73
C PHE A 623 49.06 71.24 -25.45
N TYR A 624 48.25 70.89 -26.44
CA TYR A 624 46.79 70.95 -26.34
C TYR A 624 46.20 69.55 -26.17
N VAL A 625 45.69 69.27 -24.96
CA VAL A 625 45.19 67.95 -24.55
C VAL A 625 43.67 67.95 -24.53
N LEU A 626 43.04 66.97 -25.18
CA LEU A 626 41.61 66.73 -25.06
C LEU A 626 41.35 65.74 -23.91
N ILE A 627 40.61 66.18 -22.90
CA ILE A 627 40.16 65.36 -21.78
C ILE A 627 38.74 64.89 -22.08
N VAL A 628 38.52 63.58 -22.10
CA VAL A 628 37.21 62.98 -22.36
C VAL A 628 36.83 62.12 -21.17
N ASP A 629 35.85 62.56 -20.40
CA ASP A 629 35.34 61.90 -19.20
C ASP A 629 33.89 62.36 -18.98
N ASP A 630 32.99 61.51 -18.54
CA ASP A 630 31.58 61.86 -18.31
C ASP A 630 31.35 62.50 -16.93
N ASN A 631 32.27 62.30 -16.00
CA ASN A 631 32.19 62.85 -14.66
C ASN A 631 32.88 64.22 -14.57
N LYS A 632 32.07 65.25 -14.31
CA LYS A 632 32.51 66.64 -14.17
C LYS A 632 33.63 66.84 -13.13
N ILE A 633 33.66 66.04 -12.06
CA ILE A 633 34.73 66.09 -11.05
C ILE A 633 36.04 65.59 -11.65
N ASN A 634 36.03 64.44 -12.34
CA ASN A 634 37.22 63.89 -12.99
C ASN A 634 37.76 64.85 -14.06
N GLN A 635 36.88 65.48 -14.84
CA GLN A 635 37.25 66.51 -15.81
C GLN A 635 38.02 67.65 -15.14
N ILE A 636 37.48 68.21 -14.04
CA ILE A 636 38.09 69.32 -13.29
C ILE A 636 39.43 68.89 -12.66
N VAL A 637 39.49 67.71 -12.04
CA VAL A 637 40.71 67.18 -11.41
C VAL A 637 41.80 66.99 -12.45
N THR A 638 41.50 66.30 -13.55
CA THR A 638 42.44 66.03 -14.65
C THR A 638 42.92 67.33 -15.29
N GLN A 639 42.00 68.28 -15.53
CA GLN A 639 42.34 69.60 -16.07
C GLN A 639 43.26 70.39 -15.13
N ASN A 640 42.99 70.38 -13.83
CA ASN A 640 43.81 71.09 -12.84
C ASN A 640 45.21 70.48 -12.70
N ILE A 641 45.32 69.15 -12.76
CA ILE A 641 46.61 68.45 -12.77
C ILE A 641 47.43 68.88 -13.99
N LEU A 642 46.84 68.85 -15.19
CA LEU A 642 47.51 69.24 -16.44
C LEU A 642 47.88 70.74 -16.48
N LYS A 643 46.98 71.63 -16.06
CA LYS A 643 47.24 73.09 -15.99
C LYS A 643 48.40 73.44 -15.08
N LYS A 644 48.58 72.74 -13.94
CA LYS A 644 49.73 72.94 -13.04
C LYS A 644 51.09 72.69 -13.71
N LYS A 645 51.13 71.95 -14.83
CA LYS A 645 52.34 71.70 -15.63
C LYS A 645 52.37 72.47 -16.95
N GLY A 646 51.48 73.45 -17.15
CA GLY A 646 51.49 74.35 -18.30
C GLY A 646 50.82 73.81 -19.57
N TYR A 647 50.04 72.73 -19.48
CA TYR A 647 49.28 72.19 -20.61
C TYR A 647 47.99 72.99 -20.85
N THR A 648 47.65 73.24 -22.11
CA THR A 648 46.32 73.77 -22.50
C THR A 648 45.37 72.60 -22.66
N CYS A 649 44.15 72.68 -22.14
CA CYS A 649 43.23 71.55 -22.13
C CYS A 649 41.81 71.96 -22.54
N SER A 650 41.16 71.11 -23.34
CA SER A 650 39.72 71.18 -23.61
C SER A 650 39.03 69.91 -23.12
N ILE A 651 37.73 70.02 -22.86
CA ILE A 651 36.95 68.97 -22.20
C ILE A 651 35.82 68.54 -23.14
N ALA A 652 35.70 67.23 -23.32
CA ALA A 652 34.54 66.58 -23.91
C ALA A 652 33.84 65.71 -22.86
N SER A 653 32.51 65.72 -22.86
CA SER A 653 31.71 64.98 -21.84
C SER A 653 31.31 63.57 -22.24
N ASN A 654 31.55 63.17 -23.50
CA ASN A 654 31.34 61.80 -23.99
C ASN A 654 32.14 61.56 -25.29
N GLY A 655 32.16 60.30 -25.75
CA GLY A 655 32.88 59.90 -26.97
C GLY A 655 32.42 60.63 -28.24
N ALA A 656 31.12 60.89 -28.37
CA ALA A 656 30.55 61.58 -29.54
C ALA A 656 31.01 63.04 -29.62
N ASN A 657 31.00 63.76 -28.50
CA ASN A 657 31.47 65.13 -28.40
C ASN A 657 32.98 65.22 -28.66
N ALA A 658 33.77 64.25 -28.17
CA ALA A 658 35.19 64.16 -28.47
C ALA A 658 35.46 64.04 -29.98
N ILE A 659 34.70 63.18 -30.68
CA ILE A 659 34.79 63.03 -32.14
C ILE A 659 34.44 64.35 -32.84
N GLU A 660 33.40 65.05 -32.41
CA GLU A 660 33.00 66.34 -32.99
C GLU A 660 34.09 67.40 -32.81
N MET A 661 34.68 67.48 -31.62
CA MET A 661 35.78 68.41 -31.32
C MET A 661 37.02 68.08 -32.14
N LEU A 662 37.38 66.80 -32.29
CA LEU A 662 38.53 66.37 -33.10
C LEU A 662 38.37 66.63 -34.60
N ARG A 663 37.15 66.82 -35.09
CA ARG A 663 36.90 67.23 -36.49
C ARG A 663 37.06 68.74 -36.69
N LYS A 664 36.90 69.54 -35.63
CA LYS A 664 36.92 71.01 -35.67
C LYS A 664 38.27 71.59 -35.22
N GLU A 665 38.92 70.95 -34.25
CA GLU A 665 40.13 71.41 -33.58
C GLU A 665 41.24 70.36 -33.66
N LYS A 666 42.50 70.80 -33.57
CA LYS A 666 43.67 69.91 -33.54
C LYS A 666 44.16 69.77 -32.11
N PHE A 667 44.40 68.53 -31.67
CA PHE A 667 44.95 68.21 -30.35
C PHE A 667 46.24 67.42 -30.48
N ASP A 668 47.14 67.57 -29.50
CA ASP A 668 48.40 66.81 -29.42
C ASP A 668 48.21 65.44 -28.74
N LEU A 669 47.20 65.29 -27.88
CA LEU A 669 46.93 64.09 -27.09
C LEU A 669 45.46 64.02 -26.69
N ILE A 670 44.91 62.80 -26.59
CA ILE A 670 43.61 62.55 -25.98
C ILE A 670 43.80 61.70 -24.72
N LEU A 671 43.21 62.15 -23.61
CA LEU A 671 42.99 61.35 -22.41
C LEU A 671 41.53 60.91 -22.42
N MET A 672 41.28 59.61 -22.56
CA MET A 672 39.95 59.06 -22.86
C MET A 672 39.50 58.10 -21.76
N ASP A 673 38.43 58.42 -21.04
CA ASP A 673 37.77 57.43 -20.18
C ASP A 673 37.22 56.27 -21.02
N ILE A 674 37.44 55.04 -20.56
CA ILE A 674 36.90 53.85 -21.20
C ILE A 674 35.39 53.78 -21.02
N ASN A 675 34.90 54.06 -19.80
CA ASN A 675 33.52 53.82 -19.42
C ASN A 675 32.74 55.12 -19.38
N MET A 676 32.10 55.45 -20.50
CA MET A 676 31.22 56.62 -20.63
C MET A 676 29.86 56.21 -21.21
N PRO A 677 28.75 56.87 -20.83
CA PRO A 677 27.44 56.67 -21.42
C PRO A 677 27.37 57.13 -22.88
N GLU A 678 26.37 56.63 -23.61
CA GLU A 678 26.11 56.85 -25.05
C GLU A 678 27.14 56.26 -26.00
N MET A 679 28.39 56.70 -25.92
CA MET A 679 29.52 56.19 -26.71
C MET A 679 30.74 56.03 -25.81
N ASN A 680 31.14 54.78 -25.59
CA ASN A 680 32.27 54.44 -24.73
C ASN A 680 33.61 54.81 -25.39
N GLY A 681 34.68 54.87 -24.59
CA GLY A 681 36.00 55.29 -25.06
C GLY A 681 36.61 54.35 -26.11
N LEU A 682 36.26 53.06 -26.08
CA LEU A 682 36.74 52.06 -27.06
C LEU A 682 36.09 52.29 -28.42
N GLU A 683 34.77 52.50 -28.47
CA GLU A 683 34.02 52.83 -29.68
C GLU A 683 34.45 54.18 -30.25
N ALA A 684 34.58 55.20 -29.38
CA ALA A 684 35.08 56.50 -29.77
C ALA A 684 36.47 56.39 -30.40
N THR A 685 37.36 55.59 -29.80
CA THR A 685 38.71 55.34 -30.34
C THR A 685 38.65 54.69 -31.73
N LYS A 686 37.82 53.65 -31.92
CA LYS A 686 37.65 53.03 -33.24
C LYS A 686 37.24 54.05 -34.29
N VAL A 687 36.29 54.94 -33.96
CA VAL A 687 35.83 55.98 -34.88
C VAL A 687 36.93 57.03 -35.12
N ILE A 688 37.64 57.49 -34.09
CA ILE A 688 38.75 58.44 -34.23
C ILE A 688 39.84 57.87 -35.14
N ARG A 689 40.15 56.58 -35.01
CA ARG A 689 41.16 55.91 -35.85
C ARG A 689 40.80 55.86 -37.33
N THR A 690 39.52 56.05 -37.72
CA THR A 690 39.13 56.13 -39.14
C THR A 690 39.56 57.42 -39.84
N PHE A 691 39.76 58.52 -39.09
CA PHE A 691 40.11 59.83 -39.66
C PHE A 691 41.37 60.47 -39.03
N ASN A 692 41.84 59.97 -37.89
CA ASN A 692 43.07 60.38 -37.24
C ASN A 692 43.80 59.16 -36.63
N THR A 693 44.64 58.54 -37.46
CA THR A 693 45.37 57.32 -37.10
C THR A 693 46.51 57.57 -36.10
N ASN A 694 47.04 58.80 -36.06
CA ASN A 694 48.33 59.08 -35.43
C ASN A 694 48.22 59.85 -34.10
N ILE A 695 47.08 60.49 -33.80
CA ILE A 695 46.93 61.18 -32.52
C ILE A 695 47.05 60.19 -31.36
N PRO A 696 47.93 60.42 -30.36
CA PRO A 696 48.05 59.51 -29.24
C PRO A 696 46.78 59.58 -28.37
N ILE A 697 46.25 58.40 -28.00
CA ILE A 697 45.07 58.23 -27.16
C ILE A 697 45.48 57.40 -25.96
N ILE A 698 45.40 57.97 -24.76
CA ILE A 698 45.69 57.28 -23.51
C ILE A 698 44.36 56.98 -22.82
N ALA A 699 44.13 55.71 -22.50
CA ALA A 699 42.94 55.27 -21.80
C ALA A 699 43.03 55.65 -20.32
N LEU A 700 41.94 56.14 -19.74
CA LEU A 700 41.77 56.34 -18.31
C LEU A 700 40.78 55.28 -17.81
N THR A 701 41.17 54.47 -16.83
CA THR A 701 40.33 53.38 -16.30
C THR A 701 40.32 53.38 -14.78
N ALA A 702 39.21 52.98 -14.17
CA ALA A 702 39.12 52.75 -12.73
C ALA A 702 39.50 51.30 -12.33
N VAL A 703 39.74 50.42 -13.31
CA VAL A 703 39.95 48.98 -13.09
C VAL A 703 41.30 48.53 -13.64
N GLU A 704 42.09 47.85 -12.82
CA GLU A 704 43.43 47.31 -13.11
C GLU A 704 43.37 45.88 -13.70
N GLU A 705 42.46 45.63 -14.63
CA GLU A 705 42.33 44.30 -15.26
C GLU A 705 43.17 44.20 -16.54
N ARG A 706 43.95 43.11 -16.67
CA ARG A 706 44.75 42.84 -17.88
C ARG A 706 43.89 42.79 -19.14
N GLU A 707 42.65 42.31 -19.03
CA GLU A 707 41.72 42.21 -20.15
C GLU A 707 41.29 43.59 -20.65
N VAL A 708 40.96 44.52 -19.74
CA VAL A 708 40.63 45.92 -20.08
C VAL A 708 41.82 46.60 -20.77
N ARG A 709 43.04 46.37 -20.27
CA ARG A 709 44.26 46.89 -20.90
C ARG A 709 44.47 46.31 -22.31
N ALA A 710 44.29 45.00 -22.48
CA ALA A 710 44.42 44.34 -23.78
C ALA A 710 43.37 44.84 -24.77
N GLN A 711 42.12 45.02 -24.33
CA GLN A 711 41.04 45.57 -25.14
C GLN A 711 41.33 47.01 -25.59
N ALA A 712 41.76 47.88 -24.66
CA ALA A 712 42.12 49.26 -24.97
C ALA A 712 43.23 49.36 -26.04
N LEU A 713 44.29 48.57 -25.90
CA LEU A 713 45.37 48.53 -26.88
C LEU A 713 44.91 47.95 -28.24
N SER A 714 44.05 46.92 -28.23
CA SER A 714 43.56 46.27 -29.46
C SER A 714 42.74 47.18 -30.37
N VAL A 715 42.07 48.20 -29.80
CA VAL A 715 41.25 49.16 -30.56
C VAL A 715 42.05 50.38 -31.04
N GLY A 716 43.36 50.42 -30.76
CA GLY A 716 44.26 51.45 -31.23
C GLY A 716 44.57 52.56 -30.21
N MET A 717 44.28 52.39 -28.91
CA MET A 717 44.83 53.27 -27.88
C MET A 717 46.32 52.98 -27.67
N ASN A 718 47.06 53.99 -27.21
CA ASN A 718 48.53 53.97 -27.15
C ASN A 718 49.07 53.61 -25.77
N ASP A 719 48.34 53.92 -24.69
CA ASP A 719 48.72 53.55 -23.33
C ASP A 719 47.50 53.60 -22.38
N VAL A 720 47.67 53.19 -21.14
CA VAL A 720 46.61 53.15 -20.12
C VAL A 720 47.10 53.76 -18.80
N ILE A 721 46.25 54.58 -18.18
CA ILE A 721 46.45 55.17 -16.86
C ILE A 721 45.27 54.78 -15.95
N ILE A 722 45.59 54.40 -14.71
CA ILE A 722 44.60 54.00 -13.71
C ILE A 722 44.20 55.22 -12.87
N LYS A 723 42.90 55.36 -12.59
CA LYS A 723 42.31 56.35 -11.68
C LYS A 723 42.20 55.74 -10.26
N PRO A 724 42.52 56.48 -9.18
CA PRO A 724 43.02 57.85 -9.12
C PRO A 724 44.50 57.96 -9.54
N TYR A 725 44.87 59.10 -10.14
CA TYR A 725 46.18 59.27 -10.77
C TYR A 725 47.32 59.36 -9.76
N ASP A 726 48.35 58.52 -9.94
CA ASP A 726 49.69 58.87 -9.45
C ASP A 726 50.27 59.97 -10.34
N THR A 727 50.56 61.15 -9.76
CA THR A 727 50.97 62.32 -10.53
C THR A 727 52.26 62.11 -11.31
N GLU A 728 53.21 61.32 -10.81
CA GLU A 728 54.49 61.10 -11.47
C GLU A 728 54.32 60.18 -12.68
N GLN A 729 53.66 59.03 -12.48
CA GLN A 729 53.34 58.08 -13.54
C GLN A 729 52.43 58.70 -14.61
N PHE A 730 51.47 59.53 -14.22
CA PHE A 730 50.57 60.24 -15.13
C PHE A 730 51.34 61.08 -16.15
N PHE A 731 52.28 61.92 -15.69
CA PHE A 731 53.06 62.77 -16.59
C PHE A 731 54.10 61.99 -17.40
N GLN A 732 54.70 60.94 -16.84
CA GLN A 732 55.63 60.08 -17.58
C GLN A 732 54.94 59.43 -18.78
N THR A 733 53.74 58.86 -18.59
CA THR A 733 52.98 58.21 -19.66
C THR A 733 52.53 59.21 -20.74
N ILE A 734 52.10 60.41 -20.34
CA ILE A 734 51.77 61.50 -21.28
C ILE A 734 52.98 61.88 -22.14
N MET A 735 54.12 62.16 -21.50
CA MET A 735 55.34 62.56 -22.21
C MET A 735 55.85 61.48 -23.14
N LYS A 736 55.87 60.21 -22.69
CA LYS A 736 56.26 59.05 -23.51
C LYS A 736 55.45 58.96 -24.81
N ASN A 737 54.15 59.22 -24.76
CA ASN A 737 53.27 59.06 -25.92
C ASN A 737 53.25 60.30 -26.85
N ILE A 738 53.33 61.50 -26.30
CA ILE A 738 53.46 62.73 -27.10
C ILE A 738 54.80 62.75 -27.85
N SER A 739 55.90 62.32 -27.22
CA SER A 739 57.25 62.35 -27.82
C SER A 739 57.39 61.40 -29.01
N LYS A 740 56.72 60.23 -28.97
CA LYS A 740 56.76 59.23 -30.05
C LYS A 740 56.11 59.69 -31.36
N VAL A 741 55.18 60.65 -31.31
CA VAL A 741 54.42 61.11 -32.49
C VAL A 741 55.08 62.31 -33.16
N LYS A 742 55.92 63.09 -32.46
CA LYS A 742 56.65 64.24 -33.04
C LYS A 742 58.07 63.93 -33.57
N MET A 743 58.57 62.70 -33.40
CA MET A 743 59.85 62.24 -33.97
C MET A 743 59.69 61.44 -35.30
N VAL A 744 58.50 61.41 -35.89
CA VAL A 744 58.21 60.74 -37.17
C VAL A 744 57.89 61.76 -38.26
#